data_AF-J3IB79-F1
#
_entry.id   AF-J3IB79-F1
#
_cell.length_a   1.000
_cell.length_b   1.000
_cell.length_c   1.000
_cell.angle_alpha   90.00
_cell.angle_beta   90.00
_cell.angle_gamma   90.00
#
_symmetry.space_group_name_H-M   'P 1'
#
loop_
_entity.id
_entity.type
_entity.pdbx_description
1 polymer ?
#
loop_
_entity_poly.entity_id
_entity_poly.type
_entity_poly.pdbx_seq_one_letter_code
_entity_poly.pdbx_strand_id
1 'polypeptide(L)'
;MTEPLDLTGNYENHGYVYKMGGDGIKTNAAGNKLIDCSHMVNLLLTGAGYKIPYEDTRVMVDSTYYTSVVPPDVKKGDIALWINEDPLGGGDKLFHTGIVVQVNPAGTAGKFFGAQTRKGPSFTYFGTKDPAFYWPVPTKFLRAKEEYRTGAAESPAPAPAPASSPAGSEPVIGFQFPIRKADGKQFDSANELYTAIENETSGQYLLGSYNFWHGGIHISDASASYCVKNEPVRCMADGVVVAYRLNEDYLQSEYSGEKPAKLKYSNSFCLVRHDYKSPVNSEEGANKGKQNSLVFFSLYMHLVPYRGYLPTEEELGKPKIKFTAGDYMARSDLEDGPGCEKYGVISVGAVFEVLEEKLASNDITYARGKLLSGKVSKRKLGQEAWFAYKKDGVALKNKKDTAIWTAILPPERTRPGYWKGLVKARVSAPNGLPLFSAPQVIANGESAGEPLGEMALCLNSEIKFDGTNVFNLKVGSSLVRMAECTCLSGGLRGAGTVPSTFWACVEDIGKARMVTWDEVTPIEFDKVIACQAAIKAGHPIGFLGLQENLGKVEGTTSSKYHTHIEIFTSDTGLEKFLQNEAALKIGMSYMTLPAGTVLTSKTPTGQSSTLGSRHIVPMGSVSVFKDLTGVEWYELTVTEKDKKLTGLIKKADVTFTSSGAQLISQHDWAKLGFTVVKEGDENSDGFLDPDSMPPFFKELYSKLDALGDKDGEITSVDLNSALKNVEFLDGWTKLIAYHPTEWQAKSSEPKWSRLDKLLAESPKLLEHEKERIDKLVFWDELAGALQIPLPKQVYHFHPIAFVNNFMKFAVPGKGWAHSAFANLLASVESNNDYTAYNKTKGGRQSFYKTDLTTWTIAELQKKQKDRDVLAAGRYQMIPDTINGAVKKLELDTSLKFDEEMQDKIFEEYLIRVKRKAFVQYLEGDGDIEKAAYAWALEFASAGVRKGKTISSVPKIDEDGNVEMKDGKTVMLARVASFEGQSYYDGDGLNAAHILPVDMVRVLEESKNNGK
;
A
#
# COMPACT_ATOMS: atom_id res chain seq x y z
N MET A 1 2.32 23.33 7.98
CA MET A 1 1.72 24.36 8.85
C MET A 1 1.13 25.42 7.95
N THR A 2 -0.04 25.97 8.28
CA THR A 2 -0.66 27.05 7.48
C THR A 2 0.12 28.33 7.73
N GLU A 3 0.68 28.95 6.68
CA GLU A 3 1.39 30.21 6.83
C GLU A 3 0.41 31.39 6.87
N PRO A 4 0.73 32.51 7.56
CA PRO A 4 -0.16 33.68 7.62
C PRO A 4 -0.60 34.16 6.22
N LEU A 5 0.25 34.00 5.21
CA LEU A 5 -0.07 34.39 3.83
C LEU A 5 -1.12 33.50 3.15
N ASP A 6 -1.20 32.21 3.50
CA ASP A 6 -2.17 31.27 2.91
C ASP A 6 -3.61 31.64 3.30
N LEU A 7 -3.76 32.45 4.35
CA LEU A 7 -5.03 32.92 4.89
C LEU A 7 -5.43 34.31 4.37
N THR A 8 -4.57 34.99 3.60
CA THR A 8 -4.84 36.35 3.08
C THR A 8 -6.09 36.41 2.21
N GLY A 9 -6.37 35.33 1.47
CA GLY A 9 -7.57 35.17 0.66
C GLY A 9 -8.87 35.29 1.47
N ASN A 10 -8.87 35.02 2.78
CA ASN A 10 -10.05 35.19 3.64
C ASN A 10 -10.38 36.66 3.94
N TYR A 11 -9.45 37.58 3.65
CA TYR A 11 -9.56 38.99 4.03
C TYR A 11 -9.51 39.95 2.83
N GLU A 12 -8.99 39.52 1.67
CA GLU A 12 -8.89 40.35 0.47
C GLU A 12 -10.27 40.64 -0.14
N ASN A 13 -10.76 41.88 -0.06
CA ASN A 13 -12.04 42.30 -0.65
C ASN A 13 -13.31 41.51 -0.20
N HIS A 14 -13.24 40.75 0.90
CA HIS A 14 -14.35 39.90 1.41
C HIS A 14 -15.30 40.64 2.38
N GLY A 15 -15.69 41.88 2.05
CA GLY A 15 -16.60 42.66 2.90
C GLY A 15 -15.95 43.21 4.18
N TYR A 16 -14.64 43.44 4.16
CA TYR A 16 -13.92 44.18 5.21
C TYR A 16 -13.69 45.64 4.79
N VAL A 17 -13.80 46.56 5.74
CA VAL A 17 -13.52 47.99 5.58
C VAL A 17 -12.56 48.43 6.68
N TYR A 18 -11.57 49.24 6.32
CA TYR A 18 -10.62 49.74 7.31
C TYR A 18 -11.29 50.64 8.36
N LYS A 19 -11.00 50.37 9.62
CA LYS A 19 -11.24 51.28 10.74
C LYS A 19 -10.17 51.07 11.79
N MET A 20 -9.50 52.15 12.21
CA MET A 20 -8.53 52.11 13.30
C MET A 20 -9.20 51.60 14.59
N GLY A 21 -8.60 50.59 15.24
CA GLY A 21 -9.16 49.89 16.39
C GLY A 21 -10.27 48.88 16.05
N GLY A 22 -10.44 48.51 14.77
CA GLY A 22 -11.41 47.51 14.32
C GLY A 22 -10.93 46.09 14.59
N ASP A 23 -11.79 45.27 15.19
CA ASP A 23 -11.51 43.90 15.65
C ASP A 23 -11.79 42.81 14.59
N GLY A 24 -12.29 43.19 13.41
CA GLY A 24 -12.71 42.26 12.37
C GLY A 24 -14.05 41.57 12.64
N ILE A 25 -14.75 41.94 13.72
CA ILE A 25 -16.04 41.37 14.13
C ILE A 25 -17.16 42.40 13.94
N LYS A 26 -16.95 43.65 14.39
CA LYS A 26 -17.97 44.71 14.29
C LYS A 26 -18.22 45.12 12.85
N THR A 27 -19.48 45.32 12.46
CA THR A 27 -19.84 45.75 11.11
C THR A 27 -20.26 47.22 11.04
N ASN A 28 -20.12 47.85 9.88
CA ASN A 28 -20.72 49.16 9.59
C ASN A 28 -22.16 49.03 9.11
N ALA A 29 -22.81 50.17 8.84
CA ALA A 29 -24.21 50.22 8.36
C ALA A 29 -24.47 49.46 7.04
N ALA A 30 -23.43 49.20 6.25
CA ALA A 30 -23.51 48.42 5.01
C ALA A 30 -23.23 46.91 5.24
N GLY A 31 -23.08 46.46 6.48
CA GLY A 31 -22.80 45.07 6.84
C GLY A 31 -21.33 44.65 6.70
N ASN A 32 -20.42 45.57 6.33
CA ASN A 32 -19.01 45.25 6.15
C ASN A 32 -18.27 45.25 7.51
N LYS A 33 -17.44 44.23 7.75
CA LYS A 33 -16.63 44.07 8.97
C LYS A 33 -15.53 45.12 9.04
N LEU A 34 -15.29 45.67 10.22
CA LEU A 34 -14.35 46.76 10.47
C LEU A 34 -13.07 46.19 11.07
N ILE A 35 -11.94 46.38 10.40
CA ILE A 35 -10.66 45.79 10.79
C ILE A 35 -9.50 46.79 10.65
N ASP A 36 -8.58 46.82 11.61
CA ASP A 36 -7.30 47.54 11.48
C ASP A 36 -6.15 46.62 11.02
N CYS A 37 -4.99 47.21 10.72
CA CYS A 37 -3.90 46.49 10.07
C CYS A 37 -3.22 45.50 11.02
N SER A 38 -3.06 45.87 12.29
CA SER A 38 -2.52 45.01 13.34
C SER A 38 -3.46 43.86 13.70
N HIS A 39 -4.78 44.09 13.74
CA HIS A 39 -5.77 43.03 13.98
C HIS A 39 -5.79 42.04 12.83
N MET A 40 -5.69 42.52 11.59
CA MET A 40 -5.57 41.65 10.42
C MET A 40 -4.31 40.77 10.51
N VAL A 41 -3.14 41.35 10.80
CA VAL A 41 -1.90 40.59 11.00
C VAL A 41 -2.05 39.58 12.13
N ASN A 42 -2.66 39.97 13.25
CA ASN A 42 -2.91 39.07 14.37
C ASN A 42 -3.84 37.90 14.02
N LEU A 43 -4.91 38.13 13.26
CA LEU A 43 -5.82 37.07 12.81
C LEU A 43 -5.15 36.11 11.82
N LEU A 44 -4.29 36.62 10.92
CA LEU A 44 -3.49 35.79 10.01
C LEU A 44 -2.48 34.93 10.81
N LEU A 45 -1.80 35.52 11.80
CA LEU A 45 -0.90 34.79 12.70
C LEU A 45 -1.64 33.76 13.55
N THR A 46 -2.79 34.12 14.12
CA THR A 46 -3.61 33.21 14.94
C THR A 46 -4.14 32.05 14.12
N GLY A 47 -4.66 32.30 12.91
CA GLY A 47 -5.07 31.25 11.99
C GLY A 47 -3.91 30.37 11.52
N ALA A 48 -2.68 30.93 11.48
CA ALA A 48 -1.45 30.20 11.23
C ALA A 48 -0.90 29.44 12.46
N GLY A 49 -1.61 29.48 13.59
CA GLY A 49 -1.28 28.74 14.81
C GLY A 49 -0.41 29.49 15.82
N TYR A 50 -0.15 30.79 15.63
CA TYR A 50 0.55 31.60 16.63
C TYR A 50 -0.38 32.03 17.77
N LYS A 51 0.00 31.73 19.01
CA LYS A 51 -0.61 32.21 20.25
C LYS A 51 0.03 33.55 20.67
N ILE A 52 0.02 34.52 19.78
CA ILE A 52 0.50 35.88 20.06
C ILE A 52 -0.72 36.75 20.35
N PRO A 53 -0.81 37.41 21.52
CA PRO A 53 -1.91 38.33 21.80
C PRO A 53 -1.92 39.50 20.80
N TYR A 54 -3.09 40.10 20.59
CA TYR A 54 -3.19 41.29 19.75
C TYR A 54 -2.35 42.44 20.32
N GLU A 55 -1.54 43.07 19.47
CA GLU A 55 -0.75 44.27 19.78
C GLU A 55 -1.01 45.34 18.72
N ASP A 56 -1.17 46.60 19.15
CA ASP A 56 -1.22 47.74 18.22
C ASP A 56 0.10 47.85 17.45
N THR A 57 0.03 48.31 16.21
CA THR A 57 1.20 48.49 15.34
C THR A 57 2.34 49.27 16.03
N ARG A 58 2.04 50.27 16.87
CA ARG A 58 3.04 51.05 17.62
C ARG A 58 3.76 50.25 18.70
N VAL A 59 3.14 49.22 19.23
CA VAL A 59 3.69 48.34 20.27
C VAL A 59 4.54 47.23 19.65
N MET A 60 4.16 46.75 18.46
CA MET A 60 4.86 45.65 17.77
C MET A 60 6.36 45.94 17.55
N VAL A 61 6.77 47.21 17.45
CA VAL A 61 8.17 47.59 17.19
C VAL A 61 9.14 47.05 18.24
N ASP A 62 8.72 46.98 19.51
CA ASP A 62 9.54 46.55 20.64
C ASP A 62 9.00 45.29 21.34
N SER A 63 8.09 44.58 20.66
CA SER A 63 7.41 43.41 21.21
C SER A 63 8.35 42.21 21.35
N THR A 64 8.21 41.49 22.46
CA THR A 64 8.99 40.28 22.74
C THR A 64 8.54 39.08 21.94
N TYR A 65 7.37 39.13 21.30
CA TYR A 65 6.81 38.03 20.51
C TYR A 65 7.45 37.88 19.12
N TYR A 66 8.21 38.88 18.69
CA TYR A 66 8.81 38.94 17.36
C TYR A 66 10.33 39.10 17.44
N THR A 67 11.02 38.60 16.42
CA THR A 67 12.44 38.85 16.19
C THR A 67 12.58 39.89 15.07
N SER A 68 13.42 40.90 15.28
CA SER A 68 13.74 41.88 14.23
C SER A 68 14.54 41.20 13.12
N VAL A 69 14.14 41.41 11.86
CA VAL A 69 14.80 40.86 10.68
C VAL A 69 15.48 41.98 9.92
N VAL A 70 16.75 41.78 9.55
CA VAL A 70 17.48 42.73 8.71
C VAL A 70 17.12 42.54 7.23
N PRO A 71 17.15 43.60 6.39
CA PRO A 71 16.55 43.58 5.04
C PRO A 71 16.95 42.38 4.12
N PRO A 72 18.22 41.93 4.04
CA PRO A 72 18.59 40.78 3.20
C PRO A 72 17.99 39.43 3.66
N ASP A 73 17.63 39.32 4.94
CA ASP A 73 17.11 38.10 5.56
C ASP A 73 15.58 38.07 5.66
N VAL A 74 14.92 39.12 5.15
CA VAL A 74 13.47 39.21 5.06
C VAL A 74 12.97 38.14 4.09
N LYS A 75 11.99 37.37 4.54
CA LYS A 75 11.38 36.29 3.78
C LYS A 75 9.89 36.56 3.61
N LYS A 76 9.31 35.90 2.62
CA LYS A 76 7.85 35.82 2.45
C LYS A 76 7.22 35.30 3.76
N GLY A 77 6.25 36.03 4.31
CA GLY A 77 5.57 35.73 5.58
C GLY A 77 6.01 36.61 6.75
N ASP A 78 7.14 37.31 6.63
CA ASP A 78 7.56 38.30 7.63
C ASP A 78 6.61 39.51 7.66
N ILE A 79 6.65 40.26 8.74
CA ILE A 79 5.80 41.42 8.98
C ILE A 79 6.59 42.67 8.62
N ALA A 80 6.07 43.48 7.71
CA ALA A 80 6.58 44.81 7.39
C ALA A 80 5.91 45.84 8.30
N LEU A 81 6.74 46.67 8.96
CA LEU A 81 6.30 47.68 9.91
C LEU A 81 6.74 49.08 9.45
N TRP A 82 5.80 50.02 9.38
CA TRP A 82 6.04 51.44 9.18
C TRP A 82 5.64 52.19 10.44
N ILE A 83 6.62 52.79 11.13
CA ILE A 83 6.43 53.57 12.34
C ILE A 83 6.98 54.97 12.12
N ASN A 84 6.11 55.97 12.14
CA ASN A 84 6.47 57.38 11.98
C ASN A 84 7.21 57.71 10.68
N GLU A 85 6.90 56.98 9.60
CA GLU A 85 7.55 57.14 8.29
C GLU A 85 6.71 58.00 7.34
N ASP A 86 7.38 58.78 6.46
CA ASP A 86 6.70 59.59 5.45
C ASP A 86 6.29 58.73 4.23
N PRO A 87 5.01 58.74 3.80
CA PRO A 87 4.62 58.07 2.58
C PRO A 87 5.23 58.74 1.34
N LEU A 88 5.59 57.95 0.32
CA LEU A 88 6.26 58.44 -0.90
C LEU A 88 5.41 59.47 -1.70
N GLY A 89 4.09 59.40 -1.57
CA GLY A 89 3.13 60.27 -2.26
C GLY A 89 2.63 61.47 -1.44
N GLY A 90 3.16 61.68 -0.23
CA GLY A 90 2.64 62.66 0.74
C GLY A 90 1.39 62.20 1.47
N GLY A 91 1.16 62.71 2.68
CA GLY A 91 0.06 62.31 3.57
C GLY A 91 0.47 62.26 5.05
N ASP A 92 -0.40 61.70 5.89
CA ASP A 92 -0.12 61.50 7.31
C ASP A 92 0.99 60.46 7.50
N LYS A 93 1.77 60.62 8.59
CA LYS A 93 2.82 59.67 9.00
C LYS A 93 2.27 58.24 9.10
N LEU A 94 2.99 57.29 8.55
CA LEU A 94 2.60 55.89 8.54
C LEU A 94 2.79 55.25 9.92
N PHE A 95 1.70 54.67 10.44
CA PHE A 95 1.69 53.74 11.56
C PHE A 95 0.95 52.48 11.11
N HIS A 96 1.63 51.66 10.30
CA HIS A 96 1.01 50.56 9.57
C HIS A 96 1.81 49.27 9.65
N THR A 97 1.10 48.14 9.54
CA THR A 97 1.71 46.81 9.49
C THR A 97 1.07 45.94 8.42
N GLY A 98 1.82 45.00 7.87
CA GLY A 98 1.33 44.05 6.88
C GLY A 98 2.29 42.89 6.68
N ILE A 99 1.86 41.86 5.94
CA ILE A 99 2.67 40.66 5.71
C ILE A 99 3.42 40.79 4.37
N VAL A 100 4.73 40.61 4.39
CA VAL A 100 5.60 40.59 3.21
C VAL A 100 5.28 39.38 2.34
N VAL A 101 4.93 39.63 1.09
CA VAL A 101 4.54 38.62 0.10
C VAL A 101 5.71 38.28 -0.83
N GLN A 102 6.48 39.29 -1.17
CA GLN A 102 7.68 39.19 -1.99
C GLN A 102 8.64 40.31 -1.57
N VAL A 103 9.93 40.03 -1.59
CA VAL A 103 10.96 41.03 -1.37
C VAL A 103 12.11 40.77 -2.34
N ASN A 104 12.77 41.84 -2.79
CA ASN A 104 14.00 41.70 -3.57
C ASN A 104 15.15 41.23 -2.67
N PRO A 105 16.27 40.73 -3.24
CA PRO A 105 17.40 40.24 -2.45
C PRO A 105 18.02 41.26 -1.48
N ALA A 106 17.83 42.56 -1.74
CA ALA A 106 18.37 43.63 -0.90
C ALA A 106 17.43 44.03 0.26
N GLY A 107 16.18 43.55 0.30
CA GLY A 107 15.19 43.96 1.29
C GLY A 107 14.64 45.38 1.11
N THR A 108 15.00 46.06 0.02
CA THR A 108 14.72 47.49 -0.21
C THR A 108 13.49 47.75 -1.08
N ALA A 109 12.89 46.71 -1.65
CA ALA A 109 11.63 46.81 -2.38
C ALA A 109 10.91 45.46 -2.37
N GLY A 110 9.59 45.48 -2.40
CA GLY A 110 8.79 44.28 -2.31
C GLY A 110 7.30 44.50 -2.47
N LYS A 111 6.54 43.43 -2.26
CA LYS A 111 5.09 43.40 -2.25
C LYS A 111 4.64 42.94 -0.87
N PHE A 112 3.61 43.56 -0.33
CA PHE A 112 3.01 43.16 0.95
C PHE A 112 1.50 43.11 0.87
N PHE A 113 0.89 42.33 1.76
CA PHE A 113 -0.55 42.26 1.98
C PHE A 113 -0.91 43.00 3.27
N GLY A 114 -1.99 43.76 3.22
CA GLY A 114 -2.45 44.58 4.35
C GLY A 114 -2.55 46.06 4.02
N ALA A 115 -2.31 46.45 2.77
CA ALA A 115 -2.59 47.81 2.33
C ALA A 115 -4.10 48.05 2.41
N GLN A 116 -4.49 49.04 3.20
CA GLN A 116 -5.89 49.30 3.49
C GLN A 116 -6.46 50.31 2.51
N THR A 117 -7.30 49.80 1.62
CA THR A 117 -8.04 50.61 0.65
C THR A 117 -9.48 50.80 1.12
N ARG A 118 -10.25 51.62 0.39
CA ARG A 118 -11.70 51.76 0.62
C ARG A 118 -12.48 50.43 0.48
N LYS A 119 -11.88 49.40 -0.13
CA LYS A 119 -12.45 48.06 -0.31
C LYS A 119 -11.92 47.01 0.69
N GLY A 120 -11.08 47.43 1.63
CA GLY A 120 -10.47 46.55 2.64
C GLY A 120 -8.98 46.26 2.39
N PRO A 121 -8.43 45.25 3.10
CA PRO A 121 -7.05 44.81 2.93
C PRO A 121 -6.76 44.32 1.51
N SER A 122 -5.60 44.68 0.99
CA SER A 122 -5.19 44.38 -0.37
C SER A 122 -3.67 44.23 -0.48
N PHE A 123 -3.24 43.74 -1.64
CA PHE A 123 -1.83 43.66 -2.01
C PHE A 123 -1.34 44.97 -2.63
N THR A 124 -0.14 45.42 -2.26
CA THR A 124 0.54 46.55 -2.90
C THR A 124 2.06 46.42 -2.80
N TYR A 125 2.77 47.33 -3.46
CA TYR A 125 4.24 47.40 -3.44
C TYR A 125 4.76 48.44 -2.45
N PHE A 126 5.92 48.14 -1.86
CA PHE A 126 6.76 49.04 -1.07
C PHE A 126 8.15 49.15 -1.67
N GLY A 127 8.85 50.26 -1.45
CA GLY A 127 10.20 50.45 -1.97
C GLY A 127 10.60 51.92 -2.09
N THR A 128 11.62 52.22 -2.90
CA THR A 128 12.09 53.59 -3.11
C THR A 128 11.57 54.26 -4.39
N LYS A 129 11.01 53.49 -5.36
CA LYS A 129 10.41 53.95 -6.64
C LYS A 129 9.37 52.94 -7.19
N ASP A 130 8.74 53.28 -8.32
CA ASP A 130 7.78 52.47 -9.11
C ASP A 130 8.11 50.95 -9.09
N PRO A 131 7.17 50.05 -8.72
CA PRO A 131 5.73 50.23 -8.50
C PRO A 131 5.29 50.70 -7.10
N ALA A 132 6.23 51.10 -6.23
CA ALA A 132 5.88 51.66 -4.93
C ALA A 132 5.50 53.15 -5.06
N PHE A 133 4.19 53.45 -5.05
CA PHE A 133 3.68 54.83 -5.19
C PHE A 133 3.41 55.54 -3.85
N TYR A 134 3.07 54.79 -2.81
CA TYR A 134 2.67 55.34 -1.50
C TYR A 134 3.53 54.80 -0.34
N TRP A 135 3.95 53.53 -0.43
CA TRP A 135 4.62 52.82 0.67
C TRP A 135 6.14 52.88 0.50
N PRO A 136 6.87 53.57 1.38
CA PRO A 136 8.33 53.58 1.37
C PRO A 136 8.87 52.22 1.85
N VAL A 137 10.19 52.06 1.90
CA VAL A 137 10.81 50.89 2.55
C VAL A 137 10.32 50.81 4.01
N PRO A 138 9.87 49.64 4.50
CA PRO A 138 9.48 49.47 5.89
C PRO A 138 10.58 49.90 6.85
N THR A 139 10.18 50.61 7.91
CA THR A 139 11.10 51.04 8.98
C THR A 139 11.70 49.85 9.72
N LYS A 140 10.97 48.73 9.81
CA LYS A 140 11.41 47.50 10.45
C LYS A 140 10.71 46.29 9.83
N PHE A 141 11.40 45.15 9.83
CA PHE A 141 10.78 43.86 9.54
C PHE A 141 10.80 43.00 10.79
N LEU A 142 9.72 42.27 11.03
CA LEU A 142 9.53 41.41 12.20
C LEU A 142 9.18 39.99 11.75
N ARG A 143 9.71 38.98 12.44
CA ARG A 143 9.31 37.58 12.29
C ARG A 143 8.71 37.09 13.58
N ALA A 144 7.50 36.53 13.54
CA ALA A 144 6.90 35.91 14.71
C ALA A 144 7.80 34.77 15.22
N LYS A 145 8.10 34.75 16.52
CA LYS A 145 8.96 33.71 17.08
C LYS A 145 8.18 32.40 17.12
N GLU A 146 8.80 31.34 16.61
CA GLU A 146 8.18 30.02 16.53
C GLU A 146 7.77 29.48 17.89
N GLU A 147 8.47 29.84 18.98
CA GLU A 147 8.11 29.46 20.36
C GLU A 147 6.68 29.84 20.77
N TYR A 148 6.09 30.86 20.13
CA TYR A 148 4.69 31.25 20.35
C TYR A 148 3.72 30.60 19.37
N ARG A 149 4.22 29.88 18.35
CA ARG A 149 3.40 28.98 17.54
C ARG A 149 3.11 27.73 18.34
N THR A 150 1.85 27.31 18.38
CA THR A 150 1.51 26.04 19.02
C THR A 150 2.30 24.91 18.37
N GLY A 151 3.27 24.36 19.11
CA GLY A 151 4.12 23.26 18.64
C GLY A 151 5.62 23.56 18.43
N ALA A 152 6.22 24.60 19.02
CA ALA A 152 7.68 24.78 19.02
C ALA A 152 8.29 24.43 20.40
N ALA A 153 9.47 23.81 20.58
CA ALA A 153 10.64 23.50 19.73
C ALA A 153 11.17 22.06 20.07
N GLU A 154 12.09 21.36 19.37
CA GLU A 154 13.42 21.71 18.81
C GLU A 154 13.66 21.18 17.36
N SER A 155 14.75 21.60 16.71
CA SER A 155 15.13 21.33 15.29
C SER A 155 16.49 20.59 15.19
N PRO A 156 16.91 20.01 14.03
CA PRO A 156 16.23 19.94 12.73
C PRO A 156 16.30 18.57 11.98
N ALA A 157 15.31 18.26 11.13
CA ALA A 157 15.38 17.28 10.02
C ALA A 157 14.26 17.57 8.97
N PRO A 158 14.32 17.11 7.70
CA PRO A 158 14.24 17.91 6.47
C PRO A 158 12.84 18.23 5.91
N ALA A 159 12.84 19.13 4.93
CA ALA A 159 11.71 19.79 4.26
C ALA A 159 10.49 18.92 3.88
N PRO A 160 9.24 19.40 4.08
CA PRO A 160 8.07 18.87 3.37
C PRO A 160 8.00 19.45 1.96
N ALA A 161 7.82 18.54 1.00
CA ALA A 161 7.59 18.79 -0.41
C ALA A 161 6.20 19.46 -0.67
N PRO A 162 5.94 19.95 -1.90
CA PRO A 162 4.95 20.98 -2.20
C PRO A 162 3.49 20.53 -2.03
N ALA A 163 2.62 21.46 -1.63
CA ALA A 163 1.18 21.20 -1.52
C ALA A 163 0.59 20.82 -2.88
N SER A 164 0.07 19.60 -2.94
CA SER A 164 -0.80 19.11 -3.99
C SER A 164 -2.15 19.84 -3.96
N SER A 165 -2.61 20.21 -5.14
CA SER A 165 -3.99 20.60 -5.45
C SER A 165 -5.01 19.57 -4.92
N PRO A 166 -6.29 19.96 -4.75
CA PRO A 166 -7.19 19.46 -3.72
C PRO A 166 -7.45 17.95 -3.86
N ALA A 167 -7.18 17.21 -2.78
CA ALA A 167 -7.35 15.77 -2.76
C ALA A 167 -8.77 15.42 -2.28
N GLY A 168 -9.40 14.46 -2.98
CA GLY A 168 -10.24 13.49 -2.29
C GLY A 168 -9.44 12.79 -1.17
N SER A 169 -10.07 11.88 -0.42
CA SER A 169 -9.39 11.11 0.63
C SER A 169 -8.00 10.61 0.20
N GLU A 170 -6.93 10.97 0.93
CA GLU A 170 -5.61 10.37 0.72
C GLU A 170 -5.76 8.83 0.73
N PRO A 171 -5.16 8.11 -0.22
CA PRO A 171 -5.27 6.66 -0.24
C PRO A 171 -4.60 6.09 1.01
N VAL A 172 -5.35 5.29 1.77
CA VAL A 172 -4.83 4.51 2.89
C VAL A 172 -3.70 3.62 2.37
N ILE A 173 -2.60 3.51 3.14
CA ILE A 173 -1.46 2.66 2.74
C ILE A 173 -1.93 1.22 2.49
N GLY A 174 -1.40 0.59 1.43
CA GLY A 174 -1.67 -0.81 1.12
C GLY A 174 -0.94 -1.76 2.09
N PHE A 175 -1.48 -2.97 2.26
CA PHE A 175 -0.91 -4.03 3.09
C PHE A 175 -0.91 -5.38 2.36
N GLN A 176 0.14 -6.17 2.56
CA GLN A 176 0.33 -7.52 2.02
C GLN A 176 1.17 -8.39 2.96
N PHE A 177 1.00 -9.71 2.89
CA PHE A 177 1.90 -10.62 3.59
C PHE A 177 3.33 -10.59 3.01
N PRO A 178 4.35 -10.90 3.82
CA PRO A 178 5.76 -10.77 3.45
C PRO A 178 6.24 -11.79 2.41
N ILE A 179 5.47 -12.85 2.16
CA ILE A 179 5.75 -13.85 1.13
C ILE A 179 4.48 -14.17 0.35
N ARG A 180 4.66 -14.82 -0.80
CA ARG A 180 3.58 -15.32 -1.67
C ARG A 180 3.62 -16.85 -1.71
N LYS A 181 2.59 -17.47 -2.27
CA LYS A 181 2.61 -18.89 -2.63
C LYS A 181 3.66 -19.12 -3.72
N ALA A 182 4.05 -20.38 -3.93
CA ALA A 182 5.04 -20.77 -4.94
C ALA A 182 4.64 -20.39 -6.38
N ASP A 183 3.34 -20.20 -6.65
CA ASP A 183 2.81 -19.75 -7.95
C ASP A 183 2.80 -18.20 -8.10
N GLY A 184 3.34 -17.48 -7.13
CA GLY A 184 3.42 -16.02 -7.11
C GLY A 184 2.13 -15.31 -6.72
N LYS A 185 1.08 -16.02 -6.27
CA LYS A 185 -0.16 -15.44 -5.73
C LYS A 185 -0.07 -15.14 -4.24
N GLN A 186 -0.89 -14.19 -3.78
CA GLN A 186 -1.01 -13.87 -2.36
C GLN A 186 -1.76 -14.98 -1.59
N PHE A 187 -1.52 -15.11 -0.29
CA PHE A 187 -2.31 -15.95 0.61
C PHE A 187 -3.72 -15.39 0.79
N ASP A 188 -4.71 -16.28 0.87
CA ASP A 188 -6.13 -15.92 0.95
C ASP A 188 -6.56 -15.59 2.38
N SER A 189 -5.74 -15.91 3.38
CA SER A 189 -5.94 -15.55 4.80
C SER A 189 -4.64 -15.69 5.60
N ALA A 190 -4.60 -15.09 6.79
CA ALA A 190 -3.49 -15.32 7.73
C ALA A 190 -3.37 -16.80 8.14
N ASN A 191 -4.49 -17.51 8.32
CA ASN A 191 -4.47 -18.93 8.68
C ASN A 191 -3.77 -19.78 7.62
N GLU A 192 -3.98 -19.50 6.34
CA GLU A 192 -3.27 -20.21 5.26
C GLU A 192 -1.76 -19.97 5.34
N LEU A 193 -1.34 -18.73 5.62
CA LEU A 193 0.07 -18.40 5.81
C LEU A 193 0.65 -19.04 7.07
N TYR A 194 -0.07 -19.03 8.20
CA TYR A 194 0.33 -19.72 9.42
C TYR A 194 0.59 -21.21 9.15
N THR A 195 -0.35 -21.88 8.48
CA THR A 195 -0.17 -23.28 8.07
C THR A 195 1.03 -23.50 7.15
N ALA A 196 1.32 -22.56 6.25
CA ALA A 196 2.51 -22.66 5.41
C ALA A 196 3.83 -22.57 6.22
N ILE A 197 3.84 -21.82 7.33
CA ILE A 197 5.03 -21.64 8.19
C ILE A 197 5.06 -22.51 9.45
N GLU A 198 4.10 -23.44 9.62
CA GLU A 198 4.07 -24.38 10.75
C GLU A 198 5.33 -25.28 10.81
N ASN A 199 6.05 -25.43 9.68
CA ASN A 199 7.29 -26.18 9.58
C ASN A 199 8.51 -25.43 10.14
N GLU A 200 8.37 -24.17 10.55
CA GLU A 200 9.45 -23.43 11.20
C GLU A 200 9.75 -24.02 12.58
N THR A 201 10.97 -24.52 12.74
CA THR A 201 11.45 -25.14 13.99
C THR A 201 12.02 -24.14 14.99
N SER A 202 12.24 -22.90 14.59
CA SER A 202 12.78 -21.83 15.44
C SER A 202 12.45 -20.43 14.91
N GLY A 203 12.63 -19.41 15.75
CA GLY A 203 12.41 -18.01 15.39
C GLY A 203 10.93 -17.63 15.36
N GLN A 204 10.15 -18.21 16.25
CA GLN A 204 8.75 -17.84 16.45
C GLN A 204 8.67 -16.57 17.32
N TYR A 205 7.74 -15.69 16.99
CA TYR A 205 7.28 -14.68 17.94
C TYR A 205 6.62 -15.40 19.11
N LEU A 206 6.83 -15.09 20.39
CA LEU A 206 7.50 -13.94 20.99
C LEU A 206 8.76 -14.34 21.80
N LEU A 207 9.07 -15.65 21.82
CA LEU A 207 10.12 -16.22 22.65
C LEU A 207 11.13 -16.97 21.77
N GLY A 208 12.40 -16.62 21.91
CA GLY A 208 13.53 -17.35 21.38
C GLY A 208 14.03 -18.41 22.34
N SER A 209 15.18 -19.02 22.00
CA SER A 209 15.87 -19.96 22.89
C SER A 209 16.20 -19.30 24.23
N TYR A 210 16.19 -20.09 25.31
CA TYR A 210 16.50 -19.64 26.68
C TYR A 210 15.60 -18.50 27.19
N ASN A 211 14.32 -18.46 26.77
CA ASN A 211 13.37 -17.41 27.15
C ASN A 211 13.80 -15.99 26.74
N PHE A 212 14.60 -15.83 25.70
CA PHE A 212 14.96 -14.51 25.19
C PHE A 212 13.78 -13.88 24.43
N TRP A 213 13.56 -12.57 24.58
CA TRP A 213 12.56 -11.86 23.78
C TRP A 213 12.87 -11.96 22.29
N HIS A 214 11.88 -12.33 21.47
CA HIS A 214 12.04 -12.42 20.02
C HIS A 214 10.98 -11.56 19.32
N GLY A 215 11.42 -10.39 18.81
CA GLY A 215 10.55 -9.32 18.31
C GLY A 215 9.93 -9.56 16.93
N GLY A 216 10.21 -10.71 16.31
CA GLY A 216 9.83 -11.00 14.93
C GLY A 216 9.49 -12.46 14.66
N ILE A 217 9.48 -12.81 13.38
CA ILE A 217 9.30 -14.19 12.91
C ILE A 217 10.40 -14.55 11.91
N HIS A 218 10.79 -15.81 11.88
CA HIS A 218 11.61 -16.38 10.81
C HIS A 218 10.72 -16.98 9.72
N ILE A 219 11.13 -16.77 8.47
CA ILE A 219 10.63 -17.52 7.32
C ILE A 219 11.84 -18.17 6.65
N SER A 220 11.79 -19.49 6.46
CA SER A 220 12.92 -20.25 5.92
C SER A 220 12.59 -21.08 4.70
N ASP A 221 13.62 -21.71 4.13
CA ASP A 221 13.50 -22.66 3.03
C ASP A 221 12.71 -23.92 3.38
N ALA A 222 12.49 -24.22 4.67
CA ALA A 222 11.59 -25.30 5.09
C ALA A 222 10.11 -24.99 4.74
N SER A 223 9.71 -23.72 4.84
CA SER A 223 8.33 -23.26 4.61
C SER A 223 8.16 -22.60 3.25
N ALA A 224 9.21 -21.95 2.75
CA ALA A 224 9.19 -21.14 1.54
C ALA A 224 10.49 -21.33 0.72
N SER A 225 10.82 -22.58 0.34
CA SER A 225 12.01 -22.90 -0.48
C SER A 225 12.10 -22.11 -1.79
N TYR A 226 10.97 -21.80 -2.40
CA TYR A 226 10.90 -20.95 -3.59
C TYR A 226 11.33 -19.50 -3.31
N CYS A 227 11.32 -19.05 -2.05
CA CYS A 227 11.85 -17.74 -1.64
C CYS A 227 13.39 -17.68 -1.57
N VAL A 228 14.07 -18.80 -1.80
CA VAL A 228 15.53 -18.80 -1.98
C VAL A 228 15.90 -18.19 -3.34
N LYS A 229 15.08 -18.37 -4.39
CA LYS A 229 15.47 -17.97 -5.76
C LYS A 229 14.35 -17.46 -6.66
N ASN A 230 13.13 -17.99 -6.54
CA ASN A 230 12.07 -17.76 -7.52
C ASN A 230 11.18 -16.58 -7.15
N GLU A 231 10.72 -16.51 -5.90
CA GLU A 231 9.89 -15.42 -5.40
C GLU A 231 10.65 -14.62 -4.34
N PRO A 232 10.61 -13.29 -4.37
CA PRO A 232 11.23 -12.51 -3.32
C PRO A 232 10.35 -12.49 -2.06
N VAL A 233 10.99 -12.27 -0.91
CA VAL A 233 10.35 -11.66 0.27
C VAL A 233 9.91 -10.24 -0.13
N ARG A 234 8.74 -9.82 0.34
CA ARG A 234 8.04 -8.61 -0.13
C ARG A 234 7.74 -7.64 1.01
N CYS A 235 7.64 -6.37 0.64
CA CYS A 235 7.30 -5.30 1.55
C CYS A 235 5.86 -5.47 2.05
N MET A 236 5.65 -5.37 3.36
CA MET A 236 4.36 -5.68 3.98
C MET A 236 3.36 -4.51 3.93
N ALA A 237 3.85 -3.29 3.80
CA ALA A 237 3.01 -2.09 3.72
C ALA A 237 3.66 -1.02 2.83
N ASP A 238 2.86 -0.11 2.28
CA ASP A 238 3.44 1.07 1.61
C ASP A 238 4.27 1.88 2.60
N GLY A 239 5.41 2.40 2.16
CA GLY A 239 6.31 3.15 3.02
C GLY A 239 7.52 3.69 2.28
N VAL A 240 8.56 3.97 3.06
CA VAL A 240 9.84 4.47 2.57
C VAL A 240 10.94 3.60 3.15
N VAL A 241 11.81 3.04 2.29
CA VAL A 241 13.04 2.39 2.75
C VAL A 241 13.95 3.48 3.30
N VAL A 242 14.20 3.42 4.60
CA VAL A 242 14.94 4.45 5.32
C VAL A 242 16.40 4.08 5.59
N ALA A 243 16.69 2.79 5.67
CA ALA A 243 18.05 2.26 5.75
C ALA A 243 18.12 0.85 5.15
N TYR A 244 19.28 0.49 4.62
CA TYR A 244 19.57 -0.89 4.26
C TYR A 244 21.07 -1.16 4.41
N ARG A 245 21.45 -2.43 4.57
CA ARG A 245 22.82 -2.92 4.44
C ARG A 245 22.81 -4.02 3.39
N LEU A 246 23.75 -3.97 2.44
CA LEU A 246 23.92 -5.00 1.42
C LEU A 246 25.34 -5.52 1.49
N ASN A 247 25.52 -6.81 1.74
CA ASN A 247 26.82 -7.44 1.66
C ASN A 247 27.19 -7.69 0.20
N GLU A 248 28.47 -7.60 -0.13
CA GLU A 248 28.93 -8.00 -1.48
C GLU A 248 28.76 -9.52 -1.65
N ASP A 249 29.30 -10.28 -0.69
CA ASP A 249 29.17 -11.73 -0.57
C ASP A 249 28.78 -12.11 0.87
N TYR A 250 28.53 -13.39 1.13
CA TYR A 250 28.31 -13.87 2.49
C TYR A 250 29.53 -13.58 3.38
N LEU A 251 29.26 -13.03 4.56
CA LEU A 251 30.25 -12.89 5.62
C LEU A 251 30.64 -14.27 6.14
N GLN A 252 31.84 -14.38 6.73
CA GLN A 252 32.34 -15.60 7.34
C GLN A 252 32.72 -15.33 8.79
N SER A 253 32.24 -16.16 9.71
CA SER A 253 32.76 -16.24 11.08
C SER A 253 33.62 -17.50 11.22
N GLU A 254 34.72 -17.38 11.96
CA GLU A 254 35.63 -18.50 12.21
C GLU A 254 35.37 -19.09 13.59
N TYR A 255 34.97 -20.36 13.64
CA TYR A 255 34.94 -21.11 14.89
C TYR A 255 36.28 -21.82 15.09
N SER A 256 37.00 -21.49 16.16
CA SER A 256 38.34 -21.99 16.47
C SER A 256 38.36 -23.22 17.39
N GLY A 257 37.23 -23.95 17.47
CA GLY A 257 37.03 -25.18 18.25
C GLY A 257 38.02 -26.31 17.99
N GLU A 258 37.83 -27.44 18.67
CA GLU A 258 38.60 -28.68 18.36
C GLU A 258 38.44 -29.09 16.89
N LYS A 259 37.27 -28.82 16.31
CA LYS A 259 36.99 -28.94 14.89
C LYS A 259 36.68 -27.55 14.32
N PRO A 260 37.67 -26.87 13.72
CA PRO A 260 37.47 -25.52 13.22
C PRO A 260 36.53 -25.51 12.02
N ALA A 261 35.71 -24.47 11.92
CA ALA A 261 34.75 -24.28 10.83
C ALA A 261 34.70 -22.81 10.40
N LYS A 262 34.46 -22.59 9.11
CA LYS A 262 34.14 -21.26 8.55
C LYS A 262 32.67 -21.25 8.21
N LEU A 263 31.90 -20.46 8.94
CA LEU A 263 30.44 -20.44 8.84
C LEU A 263 30.00 -19.19 8.10
N LYS A 264 29.25 -19.37 7.01
CA LYS A 264 28.71 -18.27 6.21
C LYS A 264 27.43 -17.72 6.81
N TYR A 265 27.29 -16.40 6.75
CA TYR A 265 26.06 -15.74 7.15
C TYR A 265 25.86 -14.41 6.41
N SER A 266 24.64 -13.89 6.47
CA SER A 266 24.32 -12.54 5.98
C SER A 266 23.82 -11.66 7.11
N ASN A 267 24.30 -10.42 7.16
CA ASN A 267 23.71 -9.34 7.94
C ASN A 267 23.12 -8.25 7.04
N SER A 268 22.88 -8.57 5.76
CA SER A 268 22.16 -7.69 4.85
C SER A 268 20.74 -7.49 5.35
N PHE A 269 20.26 -6.25 5.33
CA PHE A 269 18.93 -5.92 5.82
C PHE A 269 18.29 -4.78 5.05
N CYS A 270 16.97 -4.68 5.16
CA CYS A 270 16.18 -3.54 4.70
C CYS A 270 15.26 -3.08 5.83
N LEU A 271 15.27 -1.78 6.12
CA LEU A 271 14.41 -1.13 7.12
C LEU A 271 13.46 -0.16 6.41
N VAL A 272 12.16 -0.33 6.59
CA VAL A 272 11.12 0.47 5.97
C VAL A 272 10.34 1.21 7.06
N ARG A 273 10.14 2.53 6.89
CA ARG A 273 9.26 3.36 7.73
C ARG A 273 7.90 3.50 7.06
N HIS A 274 6.85 3.40 7.87
CA HIS A 274 5.47 3.49 7.45
C HIS A 274 4.75 4.57 8.26
N ASP A 275 4.06 5.46 7.57
CA ASP A 275 3.21 6.50 8.16
C ASP A 275 1.75 6.13 7.91
N TYR A 276 1.14 5.39 8.85
CA TYR A 276 -0.27 5.04 8.73
C TYR A 276 -1.15 6.18 9.22
N LYS A 277 -2.16 6.52 8.41
CA LYS A 277 -3.35 7.25 8.81
C LYS A 277 -4.59 6.48 8.35
N SER A 278 -5.54 6.28 9.25
CA SER A 278 -6.85 5.74 8.89
C SER A 278 -7.62 6.73 8.02
N PRO A 279 -8.73 6.33 7.36
CA PRO A 279 -9.65 7.30 6.80
C PRO A 279 -10.17 8.27 7.87
N VAL A 280 -10.59 9.45 7.42
CA VAL A 280 -11.19 10.48 8.27
C VAL A 280 -12.56 10.02 8.75
N ASN A 281 -12.86 10.20 10.03
CA ASN A 281 -14.21 9.99 10.54
C ASN A 281 -15.16 11.05 9.97
N SER A 282 -16.11 10.61 9.15
CA SER A 282 -17.14 11.46 8.54
C SER A 282 -18.42 11.59 9.36
N GLU A 283 -18.59 10.79 10.42
CA GLU A 283 -19.77 10.85 11.28
C GLU A 283 -19.83 12.17 12.05
N GLU A 284 -21.01 12.79 12.09
CA GLU A 284 -21.25 14.00 12.87
C GLU A 284 -21.05 13.74 14.36
N GLY A 285 -20.40 14.68 15.05
CA GLY A 285 -20.15 14.60 16.50
C GLY A 285 -18.73 14.99 16.88
N ALA A 286 -18.34 14.69 18.12
CA ALA A 286 -17.05 15.11 18.70
C ALA A 286 -15.81 14.51 18.02
N ASN A 287 -15.99 13.45 17.21
CA ASN A 287 -14.90 12.77 16.51
C ASN A 287 -14.87 13.04 15.01
N LYS A 288 -15.79 13.87 14.48
CA LYS A 288 -15.78 14.27 13.08
C LYS A 288 -14.44 14.89 12.71
N GLY A 289 -13.87 14.45 11.58
CA GLY A 289 -12.59 14.95 11.09
C GLY A 289 -11.35 14.28 11.73
N LYS A 290 -11.51 13.42 12.74
CA LYS A 290 -10.38 12.72 13.37
C LYS A 290 -9.94 11.49 12.56
N GLN A 291 -8.67 11.11 12.74
CA GLN A 291 -8.06 9.90 12.18
C GLN A 291 -7.21 9.22 13.26
N ASN A 292 -7.14 7.89 13.22
CA ASN A 292 -6.12 7.13 13.94
C ASN A 292 -4.82 7.19 13.15
N SER A 293 -3.69 7.37 13.83
CA SER A 293 -2.37 7.43 13.20
C SER A 293 -1.39 6.52 13.93
N LEU A 294 -0.45 5.94 13.19
CA LEU A 294 0.64 5.14 13.73
C LEU A 294 1.86 5.23 12.82
N VAL A 295 2.99 5.63 13.38
CA VAL A 295 4.30 5.47 12.73
C VAL A 295 4.88 4.14 13.17
N PHE A 296 5.23 3.28 12.22
CA PHE A 296 5.85 1.98 12.52
C PHE A 296 6.90 1.64 11.48
N PHE A 297 7.69 0.60 11.77
CA PHE A 297 8.77 0.13 10.93
C PHE A 297 8.60 -1.35 10.63
N SER A 298 9.03 -1.77 9.44
CA SER A 298 9.27 -3.18 9.14
C SER A 298 10.76 -3.40 8.87
N LEU A 299 11.34 -4.38 9.54
CA LEU A 299 12.74 -4.77 9.40
C LEU A 299 12.82 -6.17 8.79
N TYR A 300 13.68 -6.32 7.79
CA TYR A 300 13.94 -7.58 7.11
C TYR A 300 15.44 -7.87 7.18
N MET A 301 15.85 -8.78 8.07
CA MET A 301 17.23 -9.17 8.30
C MET A 301 17.59 -10.46 7.56
N HIS A 302 18.90 -10.71 7.44
CA HIS A 302 19.49 -11.90 6.82
C HIS A 302 19.13 -12.09 5.35
N LEU A 303 19.06 -11.00 4.58
CA LEU A 303 18.75 -11.06 3.14
C LEU A 303 19.94 -11.57 2.31
N VAL A 304 19.69 -12.11 1.13
CA VAL A 304 20.76 -12.55 0.20
C VAL A 304 21.73 -11.39 -0.15
N PRO A 305 23.06 -11.61 -0.11
CA PRO A 305 24.10 -10.68 -0.59
C PRO A 305 24.03 -10.41 -2.10
N TYR A 306 24.67 -9.34 -2.57
CA TYR A 306 24.63 -8.93 -3.98
C TYR A 306 25.07 -10.02 -4.96
N ARG A 307 26.18 -10.73 -4.68
CA ARG A 307 26.66 -11.82 -5.54
C ARG A 307 25.66 -12.95 -5.71
N GLY A 308 24.73 -13.12 -4.77
CA GLY A 308 23.63 -14.05 -4.93
C GLY A 308 22.66 -13.66 -6.06
N TYR A 309 22.54 -12.39 -6.44
CA TYR A 309 21.63 -12.00 -7.53
C TYR A 309 22.23 -12.23 -8.92
N LEU A 310 23.54 -12.47 -8.98
CA LEU A 310 24.22 -12.79 -10.22
C LEU A 310 24.08 -14.29 -10.52
N PRO A 311 23.93 -14.67 -11.80
CA PRO A 311 23.87 -16.06 -12.17
C PRO A 311 25.22 -16.75 -11.88
N THR A 312 25.17 -17.96 -11.31
CA THR A 312 26.39 -18.76 -11.07
C THR A 312 26.95 -19.31 -12.39
N GLU A 313 28.22 -19.74 -12.40
CA GLU A 313 28.81 -20.39 -13.59
C GLU A 313 28.02 -21.65 -14.02
N GLU A 314 27.49 -22.40 -13.04
CA GLU A 314 26.64 -23.56 -13.29
C GLU A 314 25.30 -23.16 -13.93
N GLU A 315 24.69 -22.06 -13.48
CA GLU A 315 23.43 -21.53 -14.01
C GLU A 315 23.58 -20.92 -15.40
N LEU A 316 24.71 -20.24 -15.65
CA LEU A 316 25.09 -19.76 -16.96
C LEU A 316 25.30 -20.93 -17.92
N GLY A 317 25.92 -22.01 -17.44
CA GLY A 317 26.15 -23.24 -18.19
C GLY A 317 26.77 -22.98 -19.57
N LYS A 318 26.45 -23.84 -20.53
CA LYS A 318 26.78 -23.58 -21.94
C LYS A 318 25.82 -22.54 -22.53
N PRO A 319 26.29 -21.56 -23.33
CA PRO A 319 25.45 -20.49 -23.85
C PRO A 319 24.25 -21.03 -24.61
N LYS A 320 23.04 -20.55 -24.29
CA LYS A 320 21.83 -20.88 -25.04
C LYS A 320 21.41 -19.67 -25.87
N ILE A 321 20.93 -19.91 -27.08
CA ILE A 321 20.50 -18.85 -28.01
C ILE A 321 19.15 -19.18 -28.61
N LYS A 322 18.35 -18.15 -28.89
CA LYS A 322 17.09 -18.22 -29.61
C LYS A 322 17.22 -17.48 -30.93
N PHE A 323 16.97 -18.15 -32.05
CA PHE A 323 16.96 -17.52 -33.36
C PHE A 323 15.78 -16.55 -33.48
N THR A 324 16.06 -15.32 -33.90
CA THR A 324 15.10 -14.24 -34.14
C THR A 324 14.83 -14.03 -35.63
N ALA A 325 15.68 -14.59 -36.50
CA ALA A 325 15.54 -14.55 -37.95
C ALA A 325 15.58 -15.97 -38.54
N GLY A 326 14.73 -16.22 -39.54
CA GLY A 326 14.49 -17.55 -40.10
C GLY A 326 15.15 -17.78 -41.44
N ASP A 327 16.26 -17.11 -41.77
CA ASP A 327 16.91 -17.16 -43.08
C ASP A 327 18.29 -17.89 -43.05
N TYR A 328 18.63 -18.53 -41.93
CA TYR A 328 19.97 -19.06 -41.68
C TYR A 328 20.03 -20.58 -41.81
N MET A 329 21.04 -21.07 -42.54
CA MET A 329 21.20 -22.47 -42.90
C MET A 329 21.91 -23.26 -41.78
N ALA A 330 21.27 -24.31 -41.28
CA ALA A 330 21.91 -25.33 -40.45
C ALA A 330 22.69 -26.33 -41.31
N ARG A 331 23.86 -26.74 -40.83
CA ARG A 331 24.85 -27.51 -41.60
C ARG A 331 25.49 -28.64 -40.78
N SER A 332 26.13 -29.59 -41.46
CA SER A 332 26.89 -30.68 -40.85
C SER A 332 28.24 -30.25 -40.28
N ASP A 333 28.81 -29.20 -40.84
CA ASP A 333 30.12 -28.62 -40.49
C ASP A 333 30.11 -27.11 -40.82
N LEU A 334 31.24 -26.44 -40.61
CA LEU A 334 31.52 -25.10 -41.14
C LEU A 334 31.18 -25.01 -42.64
N GLU A 335 30.90 -23.80 -43.12
CA GLU A 335 30.54 -23.59 -44.53
C GLU A 335 31.63 -24.02 -45.52
N ASP A 336 32.89 -23.94 -45.11
CA ASP A 336 34.08 -24.35 -45.86
C ASP A 336 34.60 -25.75 -45.47
N GLY A 337 33.89 -26.46 -44.59
CA GLY A 337 34.27 -27.81 -44.15
C GLY A 337 34.18 -28.86 -45.28
N PRO A 338 35.11 -29.83 -45.35
CA PRO A 338 35.10 -30.86 -46.38
C PRO A 338 33.84 -31.74 -46.25
N GLY A 339 33.00 -31.75 -47.29
CA GLY A 339 31.77 -32.54 -47.32
C GLY A 339 30.59 -31.93 -46.55
N CYS A 340 30.60 -30.62 -46.29
CA CYS A 340 29.53 -29.93 -45.56
C CYS A 340 28.13 -30.08 -46.22
N GLU A 341 27.22 -30.77 -45.53
CA GLU A 341 25.83 -30.94 -45.92
C GLU A 341 24.93 -29.86 -45.32
N LYS A 342 23.98 -29.37 -46.10
CA LYS A 342 22.95 -28.42 -45.64
C LYS A 342 21.72 -29.19 -45.13
N TYR A 343 21.39 -29.01 -43.85
CA TYR A 343 20.21 -29.63 -43.23
C TYR A 343 18.92 -28.87 -43.53
N GLY A 344 19.03 -27.55 -43.67
CA GLY A 344 17.95 -26.64 -44.05
C GLY A 344 17.91 -25.43 -43.12
N VAL A 345 16.90 -24.60 -43.31
CA VAL A 345 16.82 -23.30 -42.64
C VAL A 345 16.35 -23.47 -41.19
N ILE A 346 16.94 -22.71 -40.28
CA ILE A 346 16.57 -22.65 -38.87
C ILE A 346 15.33 -21.77 -38.74
N SER A 347 14.27 -22.31 -38.13
CA SER A 347 13.04 -21.55 -37.90
C SER A 347 13.22 -20.44 -36.86
N VAL A 348 12.48 -19.34 -37.02
CA VAL A 348 12.35 -18.30 -35.98
C VAL A 348 11.83 -18.93 -34.69
N GLY A 349 12.49 -18.61 -33.58
CA GLY A 349 12.18 -19.14 -32.25
C GLY A 349 12.89 -20.44 -31.90
N ALA A 350 13.67 -21.04 -32.82
CA ALA A 350 14.47 -22.22 -32.51
C ALA A 350 15.57 -21.90 -31.48
N VAL A 351 15.77 -22.82 -30.54
CA VAL A 351 16.71 -22.67 -29.43
C VAL A 351 17.84 -23.68 -29.52
N PHE A 352 19.06 -23.21 -29.39
CA PHE A 352 20.27 -24.03 -29.38
C PHE A 352 21.10 -23.81 -28.12
N GLU A 353 21.67 -24.88 -27.57
CA GLU A 353 22.80 -24.82 -26.64
C GLU A 353 24.10 -24.86 -27.44
N VAL A 354 24.92 -23.83 -27.35
CA VAL A 354 26.19 -23.69 -28.05
C VAL A 354 27.24 -24.56 -27.36
N LEU A 355 27.79 -25.51 -28.12
CA LEU A 355 28.78 -26.47 -27.63
C LEU A 355 30.21 -26.02 -27.94
N GLU A 356 30.39 -25.36 -29.09
CA GLU A 356 31.69 -25.02 -29.65
C GLU A 356 31.54 -23.86 -30.64
N GLU A 357 32.58 -23.04 -30.77
CA GLU A 357 32.67 -21.94 -31.74
C GLU A 357 33.94 -22.11 -32.58
N LYS A 358 33.85 -21.85 -33.89
CA LYS A 358 34.99 -21.91 -34.80
C LYS A 358 34.92 -20.83 -35.87
N LEU A 359 36.05 -20.13 -36.07
CA LEU A 359 36.20 -19.12 -37.12
C LEU A 359 36.41 -19.82 -38.47
N ALA A 360 35.58 -19.50 -39.45
CA ALA A 360 35.72 -19.97 -40.82
C ALA A 360 36.56 -18.98 -41.66
N SER A 361 36.98 -19.40 -42.85
CA SER A 361 37.79 -18.59 -43.78
C SER A 361 37.12 -17.31 -44.31
N ASN A 362 35.82 -17.13 -44.06
CA ASN A 362 35.02 -15.97 -44.47
C ASN A 362 34.85 -14.92 -43.35
N ASP A 363 35.69 -14.99 -42.31
CA ASP A 363 35.68 -14.13 -41.12
C ASP A 363 34.37 -14.20 -40.30
N ILE A 364 33.56 -15.26 -40.50
CA ILE A 364 32.38 -15.55 -39.70
C ILE A 364 32.72 -16.67 -38.72
N THR A 365 32.40 -16.47 -37.45
CA THR A 365 32.40 -17.53 -36.45
C THR A 365 31.11 -18.33 -36.57
N TYR A 366 31.24 -19.63 -36.78
CA TYR A 366 30.12 -20.57 -36.72
C TYR A 366 30.11 -21.23 -35.34
N ALA A 367 28.92 -21.58 -34.87
CA ALA A 367 28.75 -22.35 -33.65
C ALA A 367 28.21 -23.74 -33.98
N ARG A 368 28.74 -24.76 -33.30
CA ARG A 368 28.11 -26.07 -33.18
C ARG A 368 27.14 -26.02 -32.02
N GLY A 369 25.86 -26.19 -32.28
CA GLY A 369 24.84 -26.16 -31.24
C GLY A 369 23.97 -27.41 -31.22
N LYS A 370 23.50 -27.77 -30.03
CA LYS A 370 22.48 -28.81 -29.81
C LYS A 370 21.08 -28.19 -29.81
N LEU A 371 20.19 -28.67 -30.68
CA LEU A 371 18.83 -28.16 -30.80
C LEU A 371 17.99 -28.52 -29.57
N LEU A 372 17.51 -27.53 -28.82
CA LEU A 372 16.68 -27.73 -27.63
C LEU A 372 15.18 -27.55 -27.90
N SER A 373 14.81 -26.62 -28.79
CA SER A 373 13.41 -26.42 -29.20
C SER A 373 13.33 -25.75 -30.58
N GLY A 374 12.14 -25.77 -31.20
CA GLY A 374 11.91 -25.25 -32.56
C GLY A 374 12.23 -26.26 -33.67
N LYS A 375 12.26 -25.78 -34.92
CA LYS A 375 12.38 -26.63 -36.11
C LYS A 375 13.63 -26.31 -36.93
N VAL A 376 14.33 -27.37 -37.32
CA VAL A 376 15.40 -27.36 -38.32
C VAL A 376 15.16 -28.57 -39.20
N SER A 377 15.10 -28.37 -40.52
CA SER A 377 14.90 -29.47 -41.46
C SER A 377 15.94 -30.57 -41.25
N LYS A 378 15.51 -31.84 -41.35
CA LYS A 378 16.35 -33.05 -41.13
C LYS A 378 16.98 -33.18 -39.73
N ARG A 379 16.59 -32.36 -38.74
CA ARG A 379 17.09 -32.45 -37.36
C ARG A 379 15.95 -32.59 -36.34
N LYS A 380 16.19 -33.42 -35.33
CA LYS A 380 15.31 -33.63 -34.17
C LYS A 380 15.88 -32.92 -32.94
N LEU A 381 15.05 -32.70 -31.93
CA LEU A 381 15.50 -32.19 -30.64
C LEU A 381 16.61 -33.07 -30.06
N GLY A 382 17.60 -32.44 -29.46
CA GLY A 382 18.81 -33.07 -28.94
C GLY A 382 19.92 -33.31 -29.97
N GLN A 383 19.68 -33.10 -31.26
CA GLN A 383 20.69 -33.26 -32.31
C GLN A 383 21.48 -31.97 -32.56
N GLU A 384 22.72 -32.14 -33.03
CA GLU A 384 23.65 -31.05 -33.28
C GLU A 384 23.60 -30.54 -34.73
N ALA A 385 23.89 -29.26 -34.92
CA ALA A 385 24.13 -28.65 -36.21
C ALA A 385 25.09 -27.46 -36.08
N TRP A 386 25.81 -27.17 -37.16
CA TRP A 386 26.60 -25.95 -37.31
C TRP A 386 25.77 -24.84 -37.94
N PHE A 387 25.95 -23.61 -37.47
CA PHE A 387 25.27 -22.44 -38.01
C PHE A 387 26.11 -21.17 -37.83
N ALA A 388 25.88 -20.19 -38.69
CA ALA A 388 26.55 -18.89 -38.61
C ALA A 388 26.15 -18.18 -37.30
N TYR A 389 27.13 -17.69 -36.54
CA TYR A 389 26.92 -17.26 -35.16
C TYR A 389 27.34 -15.82 -34.91
N LYS A 390 28.62 -15.49 -35.12
CA LYS A 390 29.18 -14.15 -34.87
C LYS A 390 30.02 -13.66 -36.04
N LYS A 391 30.20 -12.35 -36.14
CA LYS A 391 31.24 -11.70 -36.96
C LYS A 391 31.90 -10.64 -36.10
N ASP A 392 33.23 -10.60 -36.06
CA ASP A 392 34.00 -9.66 -35.22
C ASP A 392 33.61 -9.71 -33.72
N GLY A 393 33.28 -10.91 -33.22
CA GLY A 393 32.89 -11.12 -31.82
C GLY A 393 31.44 -10.72 -31.46
N VAL A 394 30.69 -10.09 -32.36
CA VAL A 394 29.29 -9.70 -32.14
C VAL A 394 28.31 -10.64 -32.87
N ALA A 395 27.08 -10.73 -32.35
CA ALA A 395 26.03 -11.53 -32.97
C ALA A 395 25.83 -11.15 -34.44
N LEU A 396 25.86 -12.15 -35.32
CA LEU A 396 25.71 -11.92 -36.76
C LEU A 396 24.37 -11.23 -37.03
N LYS A 397 24.37 -10.26 -37.94
CA LYS A 397 23.17 -9.49 -38.30
C LYS A 397 22.61 -9.92 -39.66
N ASN A 398 21.31 -9.74 -39.84
CA ASN A 398 20.62 -9.97 -41.11
C ASN A 398 20.76 -8.77 -42.06
N LYS A 399 20.17 -8.89 -43.26
CA LYS A 399 20.16 -7.83 -44.28
C LYS A 399 19.46 -6.53 -43.84
N LYS A 400 18.72 -6.55 -42.73
CA LYS A 400 18.06 -5.39 -42.11
C LYS A 400 18.83 -4.88 -40.88
N ASP A 401 20.12 -5.24 -40.75
CA ASP A 401 21.00 -4.88 -39.63
C ASP A 401 20.47 -5.31 -38.25
N THR A 402 19.69 -6.40 -38.19
CA THR A 402 19.16 -6.94 -36.93
C THR A 402 19.90 -8.22 -36.54
N ALA A 403 20.28 -8.37 -35.28
CA ALA A 403 20.88 -9.61 -34.75
C ALA A 403 19.98 -10.82 -35.01
N ILE A 404 20.57 -11.93 -35.45
CA ILE A 404 19.82 -13.08 -36.01
C ILE A 404 19.40 -14.08 -34.93
N TRP A 405 19.95 -13.91 -33.74
CA TRP A 405 19.62 -14.64 -32.53
C TRP A 405 19.81 -13.72 -31.32
N THR A 406 19.17 -14.09 -30.21
CA THR A 406 19.34 -13.48 -28.88
C THR A 406 19.80 -14.54 -27.89
N ALA A 407 20.70 -14.21 -26.97
CA ALA A 407 21.06 -15.12 -25.89
C ALA A 407 19.83 -15.40 -24.99
N ILE A 408 19.74 -16.63 -24.49
CA ILE A 408 18.80 -17.01 -23.43
C ILE A 408 19.63 -17.11 -22.15
N LEU A 409 19.47 -16.12 -21.29
CA LEU A 409 20.09 -16.11 -19.97
C LEU A 409 19.20 -16.86 -18.98
N PRO A 410 19.79 -17.48 -17.93
CA PRO A 410 19.02 -17.96 -16.80
C PRO A 410 18.21 -16.80 -16.20
N PRO A 411 17.01 -17.07 -15.64
CA PRO A 411 16.22 -16.04 -14.99
C PRO A 411 16.99 -15.47 -13.79
N GLU A 412 17.24 -14.16 -13.81
CA GLU A 412 17.86 -13.46 -12.68
C GLU A 412 16.87 -13.32 -11.51
N ARG A 413 17.40 -13.33 -10.29
CA ARG A 413 16.64 -12.92 -9.11
C ARG A 413 16.19 -11.47 -9.32
N THR A 414 14.93 -11.18 -9.02
CA THR A 414 14.41 -9.81 -9.11
C THR A 414 15.16 -8.93 -8.10
N ARG A 415 15.88 -7.91 -8.57
CA ARG A 415 16.62 -7.01 -7.70
C ARG A 415 15.67 -6.03 -7.00
N PRO A 416 15.86 -5.74 -5.70
CA PRO A 416 15.08 -4.72 -5.01
C PRO A 416 15.36 -3.32 -5.58
N GLY A 417 14.31 -2.51 -5.73
CA GLY A 417 14.42 -1.18 -6.34
C GLY A 417 15.01 -0.08 -5.44
N TYR A 418 15.34 -0.39 -4.19
CA TYR A 418 15.85 0.58 -3.21
C TYR A 418 17.38 0.62 -3.11
N TRP A 419 18.09 -0.29 -3.78
CA TRP A 419 19.54 -0.26 -3.81
C TRP A 419 20.04 0.98 -4.52
N LYS A 420 21.05 1.63 -3.94
CA LYS A 420 21.78 2.73 -4.54
C LYS A 420 23.08 2.23 -5.16
N GLY A 421 23.48 2.85 -6.26
CA GLY A 421 24.73 2.58 -6.94
C GLY A 421 24.72 3.10 -8.37
N LEU A 422 25.58 2.55 -9.22
CA LEU A 422 25.66 2.94 -10.62
C LEU A 422 24.40 2.50 -11.36
N VAL A 423 23.71 3.45 -11.94
CA VAL A 423 22.48 3.25 -12.71
C VAL A 423 22.83 3.19 -14.19
N LYS A 424 22.41 2.12 -14.86
CA LYS A 424 22.26 2.09 -16.31
C LYS A 424 20.83 2.50 -16.63
N ALA A 425 20.65 3.52 -17.46
CA ALA A 425 19.33 3.99 -17.84
C ALA A 425 19.20 4.18 -19.35
N ARG A 426 17.99 3.98 -19.86
CA ARG A 426 17.63 4.19 -21.26
C ARG A 426 16.79 5.45 -21.41
N VAL A 427 17.14 6.31 -22.36
CA VAL A 427 16.34 7.49 -22.70
C VAL A 427 14.95 7.04 -23.14
N SER A 428 13.91 7.53 -22.45
CA SER A 428 12.51 7.23 -22.72
C SER A 428 11.72 8.46 -23.20
N ALA A 429 12.31 9.66 -23.08
CA ALA A 429 11.75 10.90 -23.60
C ALA A 429 11.60 10.83 -25.13
N PRO A 430 10.37 10.99 -25.68
CA PRO A 430 10.14 10.94 -27.13
C PRO A 430 10.92 11.99 -27.92
N ASN A 431 11.24 13.12 -27.26
CA ASN A 431 11.99 14.22 -27.87
C ASN A 431 13.52 14.13 -27.65
N GLY A 432 14.00 13.08 -26.99
CA GLY A 432 15.39 12.92 -26.58
C GLY A 432 15.69 13.52 -25.21
N LEU A 433 16.87 13.21 -24.65
CA LEU A 433 17.34 13.65 -23.34
C LEU A 433 18.31 14.84 -23.50
N PRO A 434 17.94 16.07 -23.12
CA PRO A 434 18.83 17.24 -23.21
C PRO A 434 20.08 17.11 -22.33
N LEU A 435 21.21 17.63 -22.82
CA LEU A 435 22.49 17.62 -22.10
C LEU A 435 22.82 19.01 -21.53
N PHE A 436 23.42 19.04 -20.35
CA PHE A 436 23.83 20.23 -19.61
C PHE A 436 25.31 20.13 -19.22
N SER A 437 25.95 21.28 -19.00
CA SER A 437 27.26 21.34 -18.36
C SER A 437 27.15 20.97 -16.87
N ALA A 438 28.29 20.81 -16.19
CA ALA A 438 28.29 20.69 -14.74
C ALA A 438 27.68 21.95 -14.07
N PRO A 439 26.89 21.79 -12.99
CA PRO A 439 26.41 22.91 -12.20
C PRO A 439 27.58 23.56 -11.46
N GLN A 440 27.46 24.86 -11.17
CA GLN A 440 28.47 25.60 -10.41
C GLN A 440 28.58 25.12 -8.96
N VAL A 441 27.45 24.68 -8.38
CA VAL A 441 27.36 24.12 -7.03
C VAL A 441 26.56 22.83 -7.10
N ILE A 442 27.13 21.73 -6.61
CA ILE A 442 26.49 20.42 -6.57
C ILE A 442 25.76 20.27 -5.23
N ALA A 443 24.52 20.77 -5.15
CA ALA A 443 23.64 20.65 -4.00
C ALA A 443 22.16 20.72 -4.40
N ASN A 444 21.28 20.10 -3.59
CA ASN A 444 19.83 20.15 -3.84
C ASN A 444 19.31 21.59 -3.77
N GLY A 445 18.51 22.00 -4.75
CA GLY A 445 17.91 23.33 -4.85
C GLY A 445 18.72 24.36 -5.65
N GLU A 446 19.94 24.01 -6.06
CA GLU A 446 20.82 24.86 -6.89
C GLU A 446 20.45 24.80 -8.38
N SER A 447 20.97 25.74 -9.17
CA SER A 447 20.78 25.77 -10.61
C SER A 447 21.54 24.64 -11.31
N ALA A 448 20.91 24.01 -12.30
CA ALA A 448 21.61 23.13 -13.23
C ALA A 448 22.70 23.91 -13.99
N GLY A 449 23.67 23.19 -14.56
CA GLY A 449 24.60 23.81 -15.50
C GLY A 449 23.89 24.31 -16.76
N GLU A 450 24.60 25.07 -17.59
CA GLU A 450 24.02 25.63 -18.81
C GLU A 450 23.71 24.52 -19.83
N PRO A 451 22.59 24.61 -20.58
CA PRO A 451 22.31 23.67 -21.66
C PRO A 451 23.43 23.65 -22.70
N LEU A 452 23.82 22.46 -23.16
CA LEU A 452 24.82 22.29 -24.22
C LEU A 452 24.19 22.51 -25.61
N GLY A 453 23.58 23.67 -25.82
CA GLY A 453 22.86 24.02 -27.05
C GLY A 453 21.62 23.17 -27.28
N GLU A 454 21.37 22.78 -28.53
CA GLU A 454 20.25 21.89 -28.91
C GLU A 454 20.58 20.39 -28.76
N MET A 455 21.71 20.05 -28.12
CA MET A 455 22.13 18.66 -27.98
C MET A 455 21.16 17.87 -27.08
N ALA A 456 20.60 16.80 -27.63
CA ALA A 456 19.81 15.82 -26.90
C ALA A 456 20.18 14.40 -27.33
N LEU A 457 20.29 13.45 -26.39
CA LEU A 457 20.45 12.04 -26.73
C LEU A 457 19.16 11.47 -27.31
N CYS A 458 19.27 10.69 -28.38
CA CYS A 458 18.13 10.04 -29.03
C CYS A 458 17.37 9.11 -28.08
N LEU A 459 16.07 8.93 -28.34
CA LEU A 459 15.25 7.88 -27.71
C LEU A 459 15.97 6.52 -27.80
N ASN A 460 15.93 5.75 -26.71
CA ASN A 460 16.63 4.48 -26.52
C ASN A 460 18.16 4.54 -26.39
N SER A 461 18.79 5.72 -26.39
CA SER A 461 20.20 5.82 -26.02
C SER A 461 20.40 5.34 -24.58
N GLU A 462 21.53 4.70 -24.31
CA GLU A 462 21.87 4.20 -22.97
C GLU A 462 22.88 5.14 -22.31
N ILE A 463 22.59 5.51 -21.07
CA ILE A 463 23.47 6.31 -20.22
C ILE A 463 23.80 5.55 -18.94
N LYS A 464 24.90 5.96 -18.31
CA LYS A 464 25.31 5.52 -16.99
C LYS A 464 25.50 6.73 -16.08
N PHE A 465 25.02 6.67 -14.85
CA PHE A 465 25.27 7.68 -13.82
C PHE A 465 25.34 7.03 -12.45
N ASP A 466 25.82 7.77 -11.45
CA ASP A 466 25.81 7.31 -10.07
C ASP A 466 24.50 7.70 -9.38
N GLY A 467 23.67 6.71 -9.08
CA GLY A 467 22.39 6.87 -8.39
C GLY A 467 22.51 7.35 -6.94
N THR A 468 23.71 7.33 -6.36
CA THR A 468 23.99 7.98 -5.06
C THR A 468 24.21 9.49 -5.20
N ASN A 469 24.56 9.96 -6.41
CA ASN A 469 24.91 11.35 -6.74
C ASN A 469 23.84 11.99 -7.64
N VAL A 470 22.56 11.85 -7.25
CA VAL A 470 21.42 12.48 -7.92
C VAL A 470 20.95 13.67 -7.09
N PHE A 471 20.88 14.85 -7.72
CA PHE A 471 20.52 16.09 -7.07
C PHE A 471 19.26 16.68 -7.71
N ASN A 472 18.40 17.28 -6.89
CA ASN A 472 17.27 18.06 -7.38
C ASN A 472 17.77 19.45 -7.78
N LEU A 473 17.97 19.71 -9.07
CA LEU A 473 18.50 20.97 -9.61
C LEU A 473 17.43 21.76 -10.37
N LYS A 474 17.54 23.08 -10.38
CA LYS A 474 16.63 23.99 -11.09
C LYS A 474 17.00 24.04 -12.56
N VAL A 475 16.06 23.66 -13.42
CA VAL A 475 16.11 23.86 -14.88
C VAL A 475 14.93 24.77 -15.24
N GLY A 476 15.21 26.03 -15.55
CA GLY A 476 14.17 27.06 -15.68
C GLY A 476 13.41 27.27 -14.35
N SER A 477 12.08 27.20 -14.38
CA SER A 477 11.23 27.31 -13.19
C SER A 477 10.99 25.99 -12.45
N SER A 478 11.52 24.87 -12.97
CA SER A 478 11.21 23.52 -12.50
C SER A 478 12.39 22.90 -11.76
N LEU A 479 12.11 22.15 -10.70
CA LEU A 479 13.10 21.34 -9.99
C LEU A 479 13.06 19.92 -10.56
N VAL A 480 14.19 19.41 -11.04
CA VAL A 480 14.30 18.11 -11.69
C VAL A 480 15.46 17.30 -11.12
N ARG A 481 15.32 15.97 -11.07
CA ARG A 481 16.41 15.07 -10.64
C ARG A 481 17.48 15.00 -11.73
N MET A 482 18.68 15.47 -11.42
CA MET A 482 19.81 15.50 -12.34
C MET A 482 21.03 14.79 -11.76
N ALA A 483 21.82 14.20 -12.65
CA ALA A 483 23.09 13.56 -12.31
C ALA A 483 24.10 13.80 -13.43
N GLU A 484 25.38 13.64 -13.09
CA GLU A 484 26.43 13.50 -14.09
C GLU A 484 26.36 12.11 -14.74
N CYS A 485 26.35 12.09 -16.07
CA CYS A 485 26.09 10.94 -16.90
C CYS A 485 27.22 10.71 -17.92
N THR A 486 27.42 9.45 -18.27
CA THR A 486 28.22 9.00 -19.43
C THR A 486 27.30 8.30 -20.42
N CYS A 487 27.51 8.52 -21.72
CA CYS A 487 26.78 7.78 -22.76
C CYS A 487 27.44 6.42 -23.00
N LEU A 488 26.68 5.33 -22.90
CA LEU A 488 27.13 3.97 -23.17
C LEU A 488 26.88 3.58 -24.63
N SER A 489 25.73 3.95 -25.18
CA SER A 489 25.34 3.66 -26.57
C SER A 489 24.27 4.63 -27.05
N GLY A 490 24.15 4.81 -28.38
CA GLY A 490 23.24 5.78 -29.00
C GLY A 490 23.96 6.99 -29.57
N GLY A 491 23.23 8.07 -29.83
CA GLY A 491 23.76 9.26 -30.49
C GLY A 491 22.94 10.52 -30.24
N LEU A 492 23.45 11.67 -30.67
CA LEU A 492 22.77 12.95 -30.56
C LEU A 492 21.69 13.12 -31.63
N ARG A 493 20.64 13.84 -31.26
CA ARG A 493 19.71 14.49 -32.16
C ARG A 493 20.31 15.84 -32.56
N GLY A 494 21.03 15.90 -33.67
CA GLY A 494 21.67 17.13 -34.17
C GLY A 494 23.13 16.94 -34.59
N ALA A 495 23.79 18.02 -34.99
CA ALA A 495 25.22 18.01 -35.33
C ALA A 495 26.11 18.10 -34.08
N GLY A 496 27.20 17.34 -34.05
CA GLY A 496 28.17 17.33 -32.93
C GLY A 496 28.51 15.91 -32.45
N THR A 497 29.31 15.82 -31.39
CA THR A 497 29.70 14.56 -30.72
C THR A 497 29.27 14.58 -29.26
N VAL A 498 28.80 13.45 -28.74
CA VAL A 498 28.42 13.33 -27.32
C VAL A 498 29.65 13.58 -26.44
N PRO A 499 29.59 14.49 -25.45
CA PRO A 499 30.67 14.67 -24.48
C PRO A 499 30.97 13.40 -23.68
N SER A 500 32.20 13.25 -23.18
CA SER A 500 32.60 12.11 -22.33
C SER A 500 31.79 12.03 -21.04
N THR A 501 31.47 13.18 -20.45
CA THR A 501 30.49 13.32 -19.36
C THR A 501 29.60 14.54 -19.59
N PHE A 502 28.38 14.49 -19.09
CA PHE A 502 27.41 15.58 -19.18
C PHE A 502 26.39 15.45 -18.06
N TRP A 503 25.73 16.55 -17.67
CA TRP A 503 24.62 16.49 -16.74
C TRP A 503 23.30 16.33 -17.49
N ALA A 504 22.37 15.55 -16.95
CA ALA A 504 21.06 15.36 -17.56
C ALA A 504 19.98 15.06 -16.52
N CYS A 505 18.71 15.26 -16.91
CA CYS A 505 17.56 14.87 -16.10
C CYS A 505 17.38 13.35 -16.10
N VAL A 506 17.46 12.71 -14.94
CA VAL A 506 17.41 11.25 -14.75
C VAL A 506 16.08 10.77 -14.17
N GLU A 507 15.02 11.57 -14.30
CA GLU A 507 13.67 11.25 -13.86
C GLU A 507 13.12 10.00 -14.59
N ASP A 508 12.69 8.98 -13.84
CA ASP A 508 12.23 7.69 -14.38
C ASP A 508 10.74 7.40 -14.15
N ILE A 509 10.03 8.31 -13.48
CA ILE A 509 8.61 8.17 -13.12
C ILE A 509 7.81 9.44 -13.42
N GLY A 510 6.48 9.30 -13.44
CA GLY A 510 5.54 10.41 -13.59
C GLY A 510 5.58 11.10 -14.95
N LYS A 511 4.94 12.28 -15.03
CA LYS A 511 4.83 13.07 -16.28
C LYS A 511 6.14 13.72 -16.71
N ALA A 512 7.14 13.78 -15.83
CA ALA A 512 8.47 14.35 -16.07
C ALA A 512 9.52 13.30 -16.43
N ARG A 513 9.13 12.02 -16.59
CA ARG A 513 10.01 10.92 -16.96
C ARG A 513 10.79 11.22 -18.23
N MET A 514 12.11 11.19 -18.12
CA MET A 514 13.05 11.36 -19.24
C MET A 514 13.81 10.08 -19.57
N VAL A 515 13.98 9.19 -18.59
CA VAL A 515 14.71 7.93 -18.73
C VAL A 515 13.90 6.76 -18.17
N THR A 516 14.44 5.56 -18.33
CA THR A 516 14.00 4.33 -17.66
C THR A 516 15.24 3.74 -17.04
N TRP A 517 15.26 3.52 -15.73
CA TRP A 517 16.39 2.87 -15.09
C TRP A 517 16.31 1.37 -15.43
N ASP A 518 17.27 0.89 -16.20
CA ASP A 518 17.33 -0.50 -16.66
C ASP A 518 17.99 -1.39 -15.60
N GLU A 519 19.02 -0.88 -14.92
CA GLU A 519 19.79 -1.63 -13.93
C GLU A 519 20.39 -0.68 -12.88
N VAL A 520 20.43 -1.12 -11.62
CA VAL A 520 21.27 -0.50 -10.57
C VAL A 520 22.30 -1.53 -10.10
N THR A 521 23.57 -1.15 -10.19
CA THR A 521 24.71 -1.91 -9.68
C THR A 521 25.22 -1.25 -8.40
N PRO A 522 25.03 -1.85 -7.22
CA PRO A 522 25.55 -1.31 -5.96
C PRO A 522 27.06 -1.11 -6.02
N ILE A 523 27.55 -0.01 -5.44
CA ILE A 523 28.98 0.32 -5.32
C ILE A 523 29.46 0.41 -3.88
N GLU A 524 28.52 0.37 -2.93
CA GLU A 524 28.78 0.39 -1.50
C GLU A 524 28.24 -0.91 -0.89
N PHE A 525 29.10 -1.62 -0.17
CA PHE A 525 28.78 -2.88 0.50
C PHE A 525 29.17 -2.83 1.98
N ASP A 526 28.61 -3.74 2.77
CA ASP A 526 29.02 -4.05 4.15
C ASP A 526 28.91 -2.90 5.16
N LYS A 527 28.10 -1.88 4.85
CA LYS A 527 27.79 -0.76 5.76
C LYS A 527 26.32 -0.37 5.69
N VAL A 528 25.84 0.34 6.71
CA VAL A 528 24.48 0.90 6.72
C VAL A 528 24.40 2.09 5.76
N ILE A 529 23.47 2.02 4.82
CA ILE A 529 23.21 3.05 3.83
C ILE A 529 21.87 3.70 4.15
N ALA A 530 21.89 5.01 4.41
CA ALA A 530 20.68 5.82 4.52
C ALA A 530 19.95 5.87 3.17
N CYS A 531 18.64 5.61 3.18
CA CYS A 531 17.82 5.61 1.98
C CYS A 531 16.54 6.42 2.19
N GLN A 532 15.92 6.87 1.09
CA GLN A 532 14.60 7.52 1.10
C GLN A 532 13.83 7.05 -0.15
N ALA A 533 13.92 5.75 -0.43
CA ALA A 533 13.27 5.15 -1.59
C ALA A 533 11.83 4.76 -1.25
N ALA A 534 10.86 5.31 -1.97
CA ALA A 534 9.47 4.90 -1.83
C ALA A 534 9.30 3.42 -2.21
N ILE A 535 8.54 2.68 -1.41
CA ILE A 535 8.24 1.26 -1.64
C ILE A 535 6.76 0.99 -1.40
N LYS A 536 6.19 0.07 -2.19
CA LYS A 536 4.79 -0.32 -2.10
C LYS A 536 4.65 -1.71 -1.51
N ALA A 537 3.53 -1.97 -0.84
CA ALA A 537 3.18 -3.31 -0.38
C ALA A 537 3.23 -4.31 -1.55
N GLY A 538 3.88 -5.45 -1.33
CA GLY A 538 4.10 -6.48 -2.35
C GLY A 538 5.33 -6.25 -3.24
N HIS A 539 6.01 -5.11 -3.18
CA HIS A 539 7.29 -4.93 -3.90
C HIS A 539 8.39 -5.81 -3.31
N PRO A 540 9.33 -6.32 -4.14
CA PRO A 540 10.46 -7.12 -3.67
C PRO A 540 11.34 -6.38 -2.66
N ILE A 541 11.60 -7.04 -1.53
CA ILE A 541 12.57 -6.62 -0.50
C ILE A 541 13.90 -7.34 -0.69
N GLY A 542 13.87 -8.64 -0.97
CA GLY A 542 15.07 -9.48 -1.14
C GLY A 542 14.70 -10.95 -1.17
N PHE A 543 15.69 -11.83 -0.99
CA PHE A 543 15.51 -13.28 -0.92
C PHE A 543 16.07 -13.82 0.41
N LEU A 544 15.71 -15.06 0.76
CA LEU A 544 16.20 -15.73 1.97
C LEU A 544 17.72 -15.89 1.94
N GLY A 545 18.45 -15.28 2.87
CA GLY A 545 19.90 -15.40 2.97
C GLY A 545 20.33 -16.65 3.71
N LEU A 546 21.53 -17.13 3.39
CA LEU A 546 22.16 -18.26 4.08
C LEU A 546 22.61 -17.85 5.49
N GLN A 547 22.35 -18.74 6.45
CA GLN A 547 22.96 -18.77 7.76
C GLN A 547 23.49 -20.18 8.02
N GLU A 548 24.77 -20.27 8.36
CA GLU A 548 25.41 -21.50 8.80
C GLU A 548 25.69 -21.43 10.30
N ASN A 549 25.47 -22.57 10.98
CA ASN A 549 25.79 -22.78 12.39
C ASN A 549 26.57 -24.08 12.53
N LEU A 550 27.18 -24.31 13.70
CA LEU A 550 27.74 -25.62 14.02
C LEU A 550 26.64 -26.69 14.03
N GLY A 551 26.89 -27.80 13.35
CA GLY A 551 25.94 -28.90 13.26
C GLY A 551 25.88 -29.72 14.55
N LYS A 552 24.80 -30.49 14.72
CA LYS A 552 24.58 -31.36 15.89
C LYS A 552 25.64 -32.46 16.02
N VAL A 553 26.25 -32.87 14.90
CA VAL A 553 27.40 -33.75 14.88
C VAL A 553 28.66 -32.88 14.89
N GLU A 554 29.52 -33.11 15.86
CA GLU A 554 30.72 -32.32 16.05
C GLU A 554 31.60 -32.29 14.78
N GLY A 555 31.86 -31.09 14.27
CA GLY A 555 32.63 -30.85 13.03
C GLY A 555 31.79 -30.79 11.75
N THR A 556 30.47 -30.92 11.85
CA THR A 556 29.54 -30.69 10.72
C THR A 556 29.02 -29.25 10.73
N THR A 557 28.54 -28.78 9.59
CA THR A 557 27.86 -27.48 9.43
C THR A 557 26.38 -27.70 9.20
N SER A 558 25.54 -26.92 9.86
CA SER A 558 24.10 -26.85 9.61
C SER A 558 23.79 -25.55 8.86
N SER A 559 23.17 -25.67 7.69
CA SER A 559 22.82 -24.54 6.82
C SER A 559 21.31 -24.34 6.80
N LYS A 560 20.86 -23.09 6.90
CA LYS A 560 19.45 -22.68 6.79
C LYS A 560 19.35 -21.41 5.95
N TYR A 561 18.48 -21.37 4.95
CA TYR A 561 18.15 -20.11 4.27
C TYR A 561 16.96 -19.48 4.96
N HIS A 562 17.09 -18.26 5.46
CA HIS A 562 15.97 -17.60 6.12
C HIS A 562 16.04 -16.07 6.03
N THR A 563 14.95 -15.44 6.43
CA THR A 563 14.87 -14.01 6.72
C THR A 563 14.23 -13.86 8.09
N HIS A 564 14.69 -12.89 8.88
CA HIS A 564 14.04 -12.51 10.13
C HIS A 564 13.25 -11.22 9.87
N ILE A 565 11.97 -11.21 10.23
CA ILE A 565 11.04 -10.12 9.92
C ILE A 565 10.43 -9.58 11.20
N GLU A 566 10.55 -8.27 11.43
CA GLU A 566 9.93 -7.58 12.55
C GLU A 566 8.97 -6.49 12.07
N ILE A 567 7.95 -6.22 12.88
CA ILE A 567 7.18 -4.97 12.84
C ILE A 567 7.30 -4.32 14.22
N PHE A 568 7.81 -3.09 14.27
CA PHE A 568 7.95 -2.39 15.54
C PHE A 568 7.58 -0.91 15.45
N THR A 569 7.31 -0.30 16.61
CA THR A 569 7.04 1.13 16.72
C THR A 569 7.64 1.72 17.99
N SER A 570 8.05 2.98 17.90
CA SER A 570 8.39 3.84 19.04
C SER A 570 7.39 5.00 19.19
N ASP A 571 6.23 4.91 18.55
CA ASP A 571 5.23 5.97 18.51
C ASP A 571 4.55 6.13 19.88
N THR A 572 4.70 7.31 20.47
CA THR A 572 4.05 7.68 21.73
C THR A 572 2.52 7.67 21.66
N GLY A 573 1.94 7.71 20.46
CA GLY A 573 0.52 7.62 20.17
C GLY A 573 -0.06 6.20 20.15
N LEU A 574 0.74 5.15 20.37
CA LEU A 574 0.31 3.75 20.27
C LEU A 574 -0.97 3.46 21.07
N GLU A 575 -1.06 3.89 22.33
CA GLU A 575 -2.26 3.61 23.14
C GLU A 575 -3.52 4.21 22.51
N LYS A 576 -3.45 5.45 22.03
CA LYS A 576 -4.58 6.11 21.35
C LYS A 576 -4.96 5.40 20.06
N PHE A 577 -3.97 4.91 19.32
CA PHE A 577 -4.19 4.11 18.12
C PHE A 577 -4.93 2.81 18.46
N LEU A 578 -4.50 2.09 19.50
CA LEU A 578 -5.13 0.83 19.91
C LEU A 578 -6.57 1.02 20.41
N GLN A 579 -6.84 2.17 21.03
CA GLN A 579 -8.15 2.52 21.56
C GLN A 579 -9.12 3.12 20.53
N ASN A 580 -8.72 3.27 19.26
CA ASN A 580 -9.53 3.90 18.22
C ASN A 580 -9.98 5.33 18.63
N GLU A 581 -9.04 6.23 18.94
CA GLU A 581 -9.35 7.61 19.37
C GLU A 581 -10.27 8.37 18.40
N ALA A 582 -10.18 8.08 17.10
CA ALA A 582 -11.06 8.64 16.08
C ALA A 582 -12.48 8.03 16.09
N ALA A 583 -12.74 7.00 16.88
CA ALA A 583 -14.02 6.27 16.99
C ALA A 583 -14.56 5.82 15.62
N LEU A 584 -13.68 5.30 14.76
CA LEU A 584 -14.06 4.81 13.45
C LEU A 584 -14.91 3.56 13.56
N LYS A 585 -15.97 3.49 12.75
CA LYS A 585 -16.88 2.33 12.63
C LYS A 585 -16.87 1.72 11.23
N ILE A 586 -15.86 2.08 10.44
CA ILE A 586 -15.66 1.65 9.06
C ILE A 586 -14.69 0.47 9.00
N GLY A 587 -14.62 -0.17 7.82
CA GLY A 587 -13.83 -1.40 7.64
C GLY A 587 -14.54 -2.62 8.24
N MET A 588 -13.80 -3.71 8.42
CA MET A 588 -14.37 -4.95 8.94
C MET A 588 -15.01 -4.71 10.31
N SER A 589 -16.23 -5.22 10.48
CA SER A 589 -16.95 -5.16 11.75
C SER A 589 -16.95 -6.51 12.45
N TYR A 590 -16.93 -6.47 13.77
CA TYR A 590 -16.94 -7.65 14.63
C TYR A 590 -18.00 -7.48 15.72
N MET A 591 -18.55 -8.58 16.18
CA MET A 591 -19.41 -8.64 17.36
C MET A 591 -18.61 -9.22 18.53
N THR A 592 -18.44 -8.43 19.58
CA THR A 592 -17.89 -8.92 20.85
C THR A 592 -18.99 -9.47 21.71
N LEU A 593 -18.77 -10.66 22.26
CA LEU A 593 -19.68 -11.36 23.15
C LEU A 593 -18.99 -11.53 24.50
N PRO A 594 -19.38 -10.76 25.54
CA PRO A 594 -18.86 -10.96 26.88
C PRO A 594 -19.17 -12.36 27.43
N ALA A 595 -18.34 -12.82 28.36
CA ALA A 595 -18.66 -14.02 29.15
C ALA A 595 -20.03 -13.85 29.83
N GLY A 596 -20.84 -14.91 29.86
CA GLY A 596 -22.21 -14.88 30.34
C GLY A 596 -23.27 -14.49 29.30
N THR A 597 -22.87 -14.17 28.05
CA THR A 597 -23.84 -13.92 26.97
C THR A 597 -24.67 -15.18 26.69
N VAL A 598 -25.99 -15.01 26.56
CA VAL A 598 -26.92 -16.11 26.26
C VAL A 598 -27.24 -16.13 24.77
N LEU A 599 -26.90 -17.23 24.11
CA LEU A 599 -27.28 -17.54 22.74
C LEU A 599 -28.64 -18.25 22.73
N THR A 600 -29.65 -17.58 22.18
CA THR A 600 -31.02 -18.10 22.14
C THR A 600 -31.14 -19.20 21.09
N SER A 601 -31.88 -20.27 21.41
CA SER A 601 -32.17 -21.32 20.42
C SER A 601 -33.03 -20.80 19.26
N LYS A 602 -32.72 -21.26 18.04
CA LYS A 602 -33.53 -20.99 16.84
C LYS A 602 -34.89 -21.67 16.87
N THR A 603 -35.01 -22.81 17.56
CA THR A 603 -36.29 -23.50 17.76
C THR A 603 -36.88 -23.16 19.13
N PRO A 604 -38.22 -22.98 19.24
CA PRO A 604 -38.87 -22.70 20.52
C PRO A 604 -38.66 -23.77 21.59
N THR A 605 -38.36 -25.01 21.18
CA THR A 605 -38.09 -26.16 22.05
C THR A 605 -36.60 -26.43 22.29
N GLY A 606 -35.71 -25.71 21.61
CA GLY A 606 -34.27 -25.94 21.74
C GLY A 606 -33.66 -25.22 22.94
N GLN A 607 -32.55 -25.76 23.43
CA GLN A 607 -31.87 -25.26 24.62
C GLN A 607 -30.95 -24.08 24.27
N SER A 608 -31.09 -22.98 25.02
CA SER A 608 -30.17 -21.84 24.89
C SER A 608 -28.82 -22.16 25.54
N SER A 609 -27.75 -21.58 25.01
CA SER A 609 -26.38 -21.79 25.52
C SER A 609 -25.83 -20.51 26.12
N THR A 610 -25.15 -20.59 27.25
CA THR A 610 -24.46 -19.44 27.88
C THR A 610 -22.96 -19.58 27.66
N LEU A 611 -22.34 -18.51 27.18
CA LEU A 611 -20.89 -18.49 26.92
C LEU A 611 -20.11 -18.42 28.23
N GLY A 612 -19.09 -19.28 28.38
CA GLY A 612 -18.20 -19.27 29.54
C GLY A 612 -17.09 -18.22 29.46
N SER A 613 -16.77 -17.75 28.26
CA SER A 613 -15.66 -16.85 27.97
C SER A 613 -16.05 -15.76 26.96
N ARG A 614 -15.16 -14.77 26.79
CA ARG A 614 -15.36 -13.68 25.84
C ARG A 614 -15.04 -14.15 24.42
N HIS A 615 -15.92 -13.90 23.47
CA HIS A 615 -15.70 -14.21 22.05
C HIS A 615 -15.76 -12.97 21.17
N ILE A 616 -15.09 -13.04 20.02
CA ILE A 616 -15.15 -12.02 18.96
C ILE A 616 -15.51 -12.73 17.67
N VAL A 617 -16.60 -12.30 17.03
CA VAL A 617 -17.12 -12.93 15.82
C VAL A 617 -17.07 -11.94 14.66
N PRO A 618 -16.38 -12.26 13.56
CA PRO A 618 -16.41 -11.43 12.36
C PRO A 618 -17.83 -11.33 11.79
N MET A 619 -18.33 -10.13 11.53
CA MET A 619 -19.71 -9.95 11.04
C MET A 619 -19.95 -10.59 9.67
N GLY A 620 -18.92 -10.73 8.82
CA GLY A 620 -19.02 -11.47 7.55
C GLY A 620 -19.35 -12.96 7.72
N SER A 621 -19.14 -13.52 8.92
CA SER A 621 -19.51 -14.91 9.22
C SER A 621 -20.94 -15.06 9.75
N VAL A 622 -21.59 -13.96 10.15
CA VAL A 622 -22.90 -13.92 10.81
C VAL A 622 -24.03 -13.82 9.78
N SER A 623 -25.06 -14.65 9.92
CA SER A 623 -26.27 -14.57 9.09
C SER A 623 -27.39 -13.84 9.83
N VAL A 624 -28.28 -13.17 9.08
CA VAL A 624 -29.48 -12.53 9.64
C VAL A 624 -30.67 -13.49 9.49
N PHE A 625 -31.34 -13.75 10.61
CA PHE A 625 -32.58 -14.52 10.68
C PHE A 625 -33.72 -13.60 11.10
N LYS A 626 -34.86 -13.66 10.41
CA LYS A 626 -36.07 -12.93 10.77
C LYS A 626 -37.13 -13.92 11.26
N ASP A 627 -37.62 -13.72 12.48
CA ASP A 627 -38.65 -14.59 13.03
C ASP A 627 -40.05 -14.27 12.50
N LEU A 628 -41.03 -15.09 12.86
CA LEU A 628 -42.43 -14.95 12.43
C LEU A 628 -43.10 -13.66 12.94
N THR A 629 -42.53 -13.02 13.98
CA THR A 629 -43.01 -11.75 14.52
C THR A 629 -42.33 -10.54 13.87
N GLY A 630 -41.39 -10.80 12.96
CA GLY A 630 -40.66 -9.77 12.22
C GLY A 630 -39.43 -9.25 12.94
N VAL A 631 -39.03 -9.83 14.08
CA VAL A 631 -37.80 -9.45 14.79
C VAL A 631 -36.59 -10.03 14.07
N GLU A 632 -35.56 -9.21 13.88
CA GLU A 632 -34.29 -9.63 13.29
C GLU A 632 -33.30 -10.10 14.35
N TRP A 633 -32.62 -11.20 14.04
CA TRP A 633 -31.65 -11.88 14.87
C TRP A 633 -30.36 -12.10 14.10
N TYR A 634 -29.24 -11.95 14.79
CA TYR A 634 -27.95 -12.45 14.32
C TYR A 634 -27.81 -13.92 14.71
N GLU A 635 -27.62 -14.78 13.71
CA GLU A 635 -27.28 -16.19 13.87
C GLU A 635 -25.78 -16.36 13.70
N LEU A 636 -25.14 -16.92 14.72
CA LEU A 636 -23.69 -17.03 14.80
C LEU A 636 -23.30 -18.39 15.40
N THR A 637 -22.06 -18.80 15.12
CA THR A 637 -21.44 -19.96 15.75
C THR A 637 -20.13 -19.53 16.40
N VAL A 638 -19.94 -19.89 17.66
CA VAL A 638 -18.66 -19.74 18.38
C VAL A 638 -18.14 -21.11 18.76
N THR A 639 -16.82 -21.24 18.81
CA THR A 639 -16.15 -22.43 19.37
C THR A 639 -15.75 -22.09 20.81
N GLU A 640 -16.10 -22.95 21.75
CA GLU A 640 -15.65 -22.86 23.14
C GLU A 640 -15.30 -24.26 23.63
N LYS A 641 -14.05 -24.47 24.09
CA LYS A 641 -13.55 -25.78 24.55
C LYS A 641 -13.80 -26.89 23.51
N ASP A 642 -13.43 -26.59 22.26
CA ASP A 642 -13.63 -27.45 21.08
C ASP A 642 -15.10 -27.78 20.72
N LYS A 643 -16.07 -27.14 21.38
CA LYS A 643 -17.50 -27.31 21.08
C LYS A 643 -18.03 -26.11 20.30
N LYS A 644 -18.70 -26.39 19.17
CA LYS A 644 -19.42 -25.36 18.41
C LYS A 644 -20.77 -25.07 19.07
N LEU A 645 -20.96 -23.84 19.52
CA LEU A 645 -22.21 -23.32 20.05
C LEU A 645 -22.83 -22.40 19.01
N THR A 646 -24.04 -22.74 18.55
CA THR A 646 -24.81 -21.94 17.59
C THR A 646 -26.05 -21.40 18.25
N GLY A 647 -26.36 -20.12 18.01
CA GLY A 647 -27.61 -19.54 18.47
C GLY A 647 -27.83 -18.12 17.97
N LEU A 648 -28.86 -17.49 18.53
CA LEU A 648 -29.39 -16.21 18.10
C LEU A 648 -29.16 -15.11 19.14
N ILE A 649 -28.83 -13.92 18.66
CA ILE A 649 -28.81 -12.67 19.43
C ILE A 649 -29.69 -11.66 18.72
N LYS A 650 -30.54 -10.93 19.45
CA LYS A 650 -31.40 -9.91 18.84
C LYS A 650 -30.54 -8.82 18.21
N LYS A 651 -30.78 -8.54 16.93
CA LYS A 651 -30.00 -7.54 16.20
C LYS A 651 -30.14 -6.15 16.80
N ALA A 652 -31.32 -5.79 17.29
CA ALA A 652 -31.59 -4.50 17.93
C ALA A 652 -30.79 -4.27 19.23
N ASP A 653 -30.35 -5.35 19.89
CA ASP A 653 -29.60 -5.27 21.16
C ASP A 653 -28.08 -5.10 20.91
N VAL A 654 -27.64 -5.25 19.67
CA VAL A 654 -26.22 -5.26 19.27
C VAL A 654 -25.90 -3.99 18.50
N THR A 655 -25.35 -3.01 19.23
CA THR A 655 -24.94 -1.71 18.70
C THR A 655 -23.49 -1.42 19.07
N PHE A 656 -22.90 -0.36 18.51
CA PHE A 656 -21.56 0.10 18.92
C PHE A 656 -21.52 0.68 20.35
N THR A 657 -22.67 0.87 21.00
CA THR A 657 -22.79 1.45 22.34
C THR A 657 -23.41 0.51 23.36
N SER A 658 -23.73 -0.74 22.97
CA SER A 658 -24.34 -1.72 23.85
C SER A 658 -23.36 -2.16 24.95
N SER A 659 -23.87 -2.40 26.16
CA SER A 659 -23.09 -2.91 27.29
C SER A 659 -22.95 -4.44 27.32
N GLY A 660 -23.74 -5.14 26.50
CA GLY A 660 -23.71 -6.60 26.33
C GLY A 660 -22.95 -7.00 25.07
N ALA A 661 -23.60 -7.78 24.21
CA ALA A 661 -23.09 -8.00 22.85
C ALA A 661 -22.98 -6.66 22.10
N GLN A 662 -21.80 -6.36 21.56
CA GLN A 662 -21.46 -5.03 21.05
C GLN A 662 -20.77 -5.13 19.69
N LEU A 663 -21.05 -4.19 18.78
CA LEU A 663 -20.29 -4.03 17.55
C LEU A 663 -19.00 -3.25 17.79
N ILE A 664 -17.91 -3.73 17.20
CA ILE A 664 -16.61 -3.04 17.14
C ILE A 664 -16.09 -3.07 15.71
N SER A 665 -15.15 -2.19 15.39
CA SER A 665 -14.50 -2.13 14.08
C SER A 665 -13.11 -2.77 14.13
N GLN A 666 -12.51 -3.02 12.96
CA GLN A 666 -11.10 -3.40 12.83
C GLN A 666 -10.14 -2.38 13.45
N HIS A 667 -10.58 -1.14 13.69
CA HIS A 667 -9.78 -0.09 14.32
C HIS A 667 -9.78 -0.18 15.84
N ASP A 668 -10.69 -0.94 16.47
CA ASP A 668 -10.74 -1.15 17.92
C ASP A 668 -9.76 -2.25 18.38
N TRP A 669 -8.46 -2.09 18.10
CA TRP A 669 -7.42 -3.11 18.35
C TRP A 669 -7.46 -3.65 19.79
N ALA A 670 -7.57 -2.79 20.80
CA ALA A 670 -7.64 -3.21 22.19
C ALA A 670 -8.87 -4.11 22.45
N LYS A 671 -10.03 -3.78 21.87
CA LYS A 671 -11.25 -4.61 21.98
C LYS A 671 -11.14 -5.90 21.17
N LEU A 672 -10.34 -5.91 20.11
CA LEU A 672 -9.99 -7.10 19.33
C LEU A 672 -9.02 -8.05 20.06
N GLY A 673 -8.48 -7.62 21.21
CA GLY A 673 -7.60 -8.42 22.07
C GLY A 673 -6.13 -8.02 22.01
N PHE A 674 -5.76 -7.01 21.21
CA PHE A 674 -4.38 -6.54 21.18
C PHE A 674 -4.01 -5.91 22.51
N THR A 675 -2.96 -6.45 23.13
CA THR A 675 -2.59 -6.09 24.51
C THR A 675 -1.10 -5.80 24.57
N VAL A 676 -0.74 -4.63 25.10
CA VAL A 676 0.65 -4.28 25.36
C VAL A 676 1.15 -5.05 26.56
N VAL A 677 2.29 -5.69 26.40
CA VAL A 677 2.99 -6.39 27.46
C VAL A 677 4.38 -5.78 27.61
N LYS A 678 4.68 -5.25 28.80
CA LYS A 678 5.88 -4.44 29.02
C LYS A 678 6.90 -5.19 29.85
N GLU A 679 8.13 -5.23 29.35
CA GLU A 679 9.31 -5.29 30.20
C GLU A 679 9.40 -3.98 30.99
N GLY A 680 9.39 -4.09 32.32
CA GLY A 680 9.36 -2.95 33.22
C GLY A 680 10.74 -2.56 33.75
N ASP A 681 11.74 -3.44 33.59
CA ASP A 681 13.12 -3.15 33.96
C ASP A 681 13.87 -2.51 32.79
N GLU A 682 14.22 -1.23 32.93
CA GLU A 682 15.03 -0.51 31.95
C GLU A 682 16.45 -1.10 31.78
N ASN A 683 16.89 -1.93 32.73
CA ASN A 683 18.16 -2.66 32.67
C ASN A 683 17.98 -4.14 32.28
N SER A 684 16.79 -4.55 31.84
CA SER A 684 16.53 -5.92 31.39
C SER A 684 17.58 -6.35 30.38
N ASP A 685 18.16 -7.53 30.61
CA ASP A 685 19.15 -8.14 29.73
C ASP A 685 18.51 -8.77 28.47
N GLY A 686 17.19 -8.65 28.33
CA GLY A 686 16.41 -9.22 27.23
C GLY A 686 16.01 -10.67 27.43
N PHE A 687 16.46 -11.30 28.52
CA PHE A 687 16.01 -12.63 28.92
C PHE A 687 14.83 -12.50 29.88
N LEU A 688 13.80 -13.30 29.62
CA LEU A 688 12.64 -13.36 30.49
C LEU A 688 12.91 -14.28 31.66
N ASP A 689 12.79 -13.72 32.87
CA ASP A 689 12.90 -14.44 34.13
C ASP A 689 11.50 -14.91 34.57
N PRO A 690 11.12 -16.19 34.40
CA PRO A 690 9.74 -16.66 34.59
C PRO A 690 9.20 -16.38 35.99
N ASP A 691 10.06 -16.41 37.02
CA ASP A 691 9.70 -16.14 38.41
C ASP A 691 9.40 -14.65 38.67
N SER A 692 10.03 -13.76 37.90
CA SER A 692 9.90 -12.30 37.99
C SER A 692 8.81 -11.75 37.07
N MET A 693 8.26 -12.57 36.16
CA MET A 693 7.23 -12.15 35.23
C MET A 693 5.89 -11.84 35.92
N PRO A 694 5.11 -10.87 35.40
CA PRO A 694 3.73 -10.62 35.83
C PRO A 694 2.85 -11.89 35.79
N PRO A 695 1.81 -11.98 36.65
CA PRO A 695 0.92 -13.15 36.71
C PRO A 695 0.33 -13.58 35.36
N PHE A 696 0.03 -12.60 34.49
CA PHE A 696 -0.44 -12.84 33.13
C PHE A 696 0.51 -13.75 32.32
N PHE A 697 1.82 -13.49 32.40
CA PHE A 697 2.82 -14.27 31.69
C PHE A 697 3.00 -15.66 32.26
N LYS A 698 2.94 -15.79 33.59
CA LYS A 698 2.98 -17.11 34.25
C LYS A 698 1.83 -18.00 33.77
N GLU A 699 0.62 -17.43 33.66
CA GLU A 699 -0.53 -18.14 33.11
C GLU A 699 -0.32 -18.53 31.63
N LEU A 700 0.25 -17.62 30.84
CA LEU A 700 0.54 -17.85 29.42
C LEU A 700 1.57 -18.98 29.24
N TYR A 701 2.62 -18.99 30.06
CA TYR A 701 3.65 -20.05 30.09
C TYR A 701 3.04 -21.39 30.46
N SER A 702 2.21 -21.46 31.51
CA SER A 702 1.53 -22.70 31.89
C SER A 702 0.61 -23.23 30.79
N LYS A 703 -0.04 -22.35 30.02
CA LYS A 703 -0.84 -22.75 28.85
C LYS A 703 0.01 -23.27 27.70
N LEU A 704 1.16 -22.65 27.46
CA LEU A 704 2.10 -23.04 26.42
C LEU A 704 2.65 -24.45 26.70
N ASP A 705 3.15 -24.70 27.91
CA ASP A 705 3.60 -26.03 28.37
C ASP A 705 2.46 -27.07 28.29
N ALA A 706 1.25 -26.72 28.75
CA ALA A 706 0.10 -27.62 28.69
C ALA A 706 -0.31 -28.03 27.27
N LEU A 707 -0.01 -27.21 26.26
CA LEU A 707 -0.23 -27.49 24.83
C LEU A 707 1.00 -28.12 24.15
N GLY A 708 2.15 -28.11 24.81
CA GLY A 708 3.42 -28.68 24.38
C GLY A 708 3.62 -30.11 24.89
N ASP A 709 4.86 -30.42 25.30
CA ASP A 709 5.26 -31.75 25.77
C ASP A 709 5.04 -31.98 27.28
N LYS A 710 4.73 -30.91 28.03
CA LYS A 710 4.30 -30.92 29.44
C LYS A 710 5.42 -31.32 30.41
N ASP A 711 6.66 -30.99 30.09
CA ASP A 711 7.80 -31.25 30.96
C ASP A 711 8.05 -30.14 32.00
N GLY A 712 7.32 -29.02 31.90
CA GLY A 712 7.42 -27.87 32.80
C GLY A 712 8.50 -26.86 32.38
N GLU A 713 9.20 -27.10 31.27
CA GLU A 713 10.10 -26.17 30.60
C GLU A 713 9.43 -25.62 29.33
N ILE A 714 9.78 -24.38 28.94
CA ILE A 714 9.25 -23.78 27.71
C ILE A 714 10.34 -23.78 26.66
N THR A 715 10.16 -24.61 25.64
CA THR A 715 11.09 -24.74 24.52
C THR A 715 10.44 -24.31 23.20
N SER A 716 11.24 -24.29 22.13
CA SER A 716 10.73 -24.08 20.77
C SER A 716 9.79 -25.21 20.30
N VAL A 717 9.86 -26.40 20.91
CA VAL A 717 8.98 -27.54 20.60
C VAL A 717 7.58 -27.26 21.14
N ASP A 718 7.49 -26.77 22.38
CA ASP A 718 6.22 -26.39 23.01
C ASP A 718 5.57 -25.25 22.25
N LEU A 719 6.36 -24.24 21.88
CA LEU A 719 5.86 -23.10 21.12
C LEU A 719 5.35 -23.53 19.73
N ASN A 720 6.09 -24.36 18.99
CA ASN A 720 5.61 -24.87 17.69
C ASN A 720 4.31 -25.69 17.85
N SER A 721 4.21 -26.49 18.91
CA SER A 721 3.02 -27.32 19.18
C SER A 721 1.82 -26.45 19.58
N ALA A 722 2.01 -25.51 20.50
CA ALA A 722 0.96 -24.63 21.00
C ALA A 722 0.43 -23.69 19.91
N LEU A 723 1.27 -23.18 19.02
CA LEU A 723 0.86 -22.29 17.93
C LEU A 723 0.01 -22.98 16.85
N LYS A 724 -0.10 -24.31 16.84
CA LYS A 724 -1.07 -25.05 15.99
C LYS A 724 -2.49 -24.99 16.54
N ASN A 725 -2.65 -24.64 17.83
CA ASN A 725 -3.96 -24.40 18.41
C ASN A 725 -4.45 -23.00 18.01
N VAL A 726 -5.56 -22.94 17.27
CA VAL A 726 -6.09 -21.69 16.69
C VAL A 726 -6.46 -20.65 17.76
N GLU A 727 -7.04 -21.07 18.89
CA GLU A 727 -7.43 -20.15 19.97
C GLU A 727 -6.19 -19.57 20.67
N PHE A 728 -5.17 -20.41 20.93
CA PHE A 728 -3.91 -19.97 21.51
C PHE A 728 -3.15 -19.04 20.57
N LEU A 729 -3.04 -19.40 19.28
CA LEU A 729 -2.40 -18.59 18.25
C LEU A 729 -3.05 -17.20 18.14
N ASP A 730 -4.37 -17.12 18.14
CA ASP A 730 -5.09 -15.84 18.07
C ASP A 730 -4.78 -14.93 19.27
N GLY A 731 -4.72 -15.48 20.49
CA GLY A 731 -4.34 -14.72 21.67
C GLY A 731 -2.87 -14.32 21.67
N TRP A 732 -1.97 -15.26 21.33
CA TRP A 732 -0.52 -15.07 21.36
C TRP A 732 -0.05 -14.03 20.34
N THR A 733 -0.58 -14.06 19.12
CA THR A 733 -0.20 -13.15 18.03
C THR A 733 -0.70 -11.71 18.23
N LYS A 734 -1.60 -11.48 19.20
CA LYS A 734 -2.12 -10.15 19.56
C LYS A 734 -1.38 -9.51 20.73
N LEU A 735 -0.37 -10.17 21.29
CA LEU A 735 0.51 -9.54 22.28
C LEU A 735 1.43 -8.55 21.58
N ILE A 736 1.56 -7.34 22.13
CA ILE A 736 2.46 -6.28 21.67
C ILE A 736 3.56 -6.14 22.71
N ALA A 737 4.74 -6.67 22.41
CA ALA A 737 5.81 -6.75 23.39
C ALA A 737 6.65 -5.47 23.40
N TYR A 738 6.83 -4.87 24.57
CA TYR A 738 7.74 -3.74 24.77
C TYR A 738 8.99 -4.25 25.47
N HIS A 739 10.09 -4.35 24.73
CA HIS A 739 11.37 -4.86 25.24
C HIS A 739 12.57 -4.21 24.53
N PRO A 740 13.80 -4.34 25.06
CA PRO A 740 15.00 -3.90 24.38
C PRO A 740 15.23 -4.65 23.05
N THR A 741 15.53 -3.93 21.97
CA THR A 741 15.85 -4.54 20.66
C THR A 741 17.18 -5.31 20.70
N GLU A 742 17.27 -6.42 19.99
CA GLU A 742 18.51 -7.23 19.89
C GLU A 742 19.57 -6.60 18.98
N TRP A 743 19.19 -5.63 18.14
CA TRP A 743 20.04 -5.04 17.10
C TRP A 743 20.92 -3.86 17.56
N GLN A 744 20.87 -3.51 18.86
CA GLN A 744 21.50 -2.29 19.41
C GLN A 744 22.76 -2.53 20.24
N ALA A 745 22.73 -3.48 21.19
CA ALA A 745 23.81 -3.63 22.16
C ALA A 745 24.90 -4.57 21.65
N LYS A 746 26.16 -4.14 21.74
CA LYS A 746 27.32 -5.02 21.47
C LYS A 746 27.50 -6.05 22.57
N SER A 747 28.09 -7.18 22.24
CA SER A 747 28.35 -8.32 23.13
C SER A 747 29.16 -8.00 24.40
N SER A 748 29.88 -6.87 24.40
CA SER A 748 30.64 -6.36 25.55
C SER A 748 29.80 -5.58 26.57
N GLU A 749 28.56 -5.23 26.23
CA GLU A 749 27.66 -4.48 27.11
C GLU A 749 26.97 -5.38 28.15
N PRO A 750 26.57 -4.84 29.32
CA PRO A 750 25.97 -5.64 30.41
C PRO A 750 24.76 -6.48 30.01
N LYS A 751 24.00 -6.05 28.99
CA LYS A 751 22.87 -6.80 28.43
C LYS A 751 23.24 -8.24 28.05
N TRP A 752 24.47 -8.48 27.61
CA TRP A 752 24.90 -9.81 27.17
C TRP A 752 25.67 -10.60 28.24
N SER A 753 25.79 -10.09 29.47
CA SER A 753 26.53 -10.77 30.55
C SER A 753 25.96 -12.14 30.92
N ARG A 754 24.66 -12.40 30.67
CA ARG A 754 24.06 -13.73 30.89
C ARG A 754 24.63 -14.78 29.93
N LEU A 755 25.07 -14.39 28.73
CA LEU A 755 25.67 -15.29 27.74
C LEU A 755 26.95 -15.97 28.26
N ASP A 756 27.75 -15.24 29.04
CA ASP A 756 28.97 -15.78 29.68
C ASP A 756 28.65 -16.95 30.62
N LYS A 757 27.49 -16.92 31.28
CA LYS A 757 27.02 -18.00 32.15
C LYS A 757 26.45 -19.16 31.34
N LEU A 758 25.64 -18.87 30.33
CA LEU A 758 24.99 -19.89 29.49
C LEU A 758 26.00 -20.72 28.69
N LEU A 759 27.12 -20.11 28.28
CA LEU A 759 28.17 -20.76 27.48
C LEU A 759 29.47 -20.95 28.25
N ALA A 760 29.43 -20.98 29.59
CA ALA A 760 30.62 -21.12 30.45
C ALA A 760 31.44 -22.38 30.13
N GLU A 761 30.77 -23.48 29.74
CA GLU A 761 31.40 -24.74 29.37
C GLU A 761 31.92 -24.78 27.92
N SER A 762 31.65 -23.74 27.12
CA SER A 762 31.98 -23.67 25.70
C SER A 762 32.61 -22.32 25.33
N PRO A 763 33.81 -21.97 25.86
CA PRO A 763 34.41 -20.65 25.72
C PRO A 763 34.67 -20.22 24.27
N LYS A 764 34.99 -21.18 23.39
CA LYS A 764 35.19 -20.92 21.96
C LYS A 764 33.87 -20.64 21.22
N LEU A 765 32.77 -21.26 21.66
CA LEU A 765 31.44 -20.96 21.13
C LEU A 765 30.98 -19.58 21.63
N LEU A 766 31.25 -19.25 22.88
CA LEU A 766 31.00 -17.93 23.45
C LEU A 766 31.72 -16.83 22.66
N GLU A 767 33.02 -16.98 22.38
CA GLU A 767 33.79 -16.03 21.57
C GLU A 767 33.17 -15.85 20.17
N HIS A 768 32.83 -16.96 19.52
CA HIS A 768 32.17 -16.96 18.20
C HIS A 768 30.81 -16.23 18.21
N GLU A 769 29.95 -16.49 19.21
CA GLU A 769 28.64 -15.83 19.30
C GLU A 769 28.77 -14.34 19.64
N LYS A 770 29.73 -13.95 20.47
CA LYS A 770 30.03 -12.53 20.75
C LYS A 770 30.45 -11.78 19.49
N GLU A 771 31.32 -12.37 18.66
CA GLU A 771 31.72 -11.78 17.38
C GLU A 771 30.51 -11.61 16.45
N ARG A 772 29.64 -12.62 16.37
CA ARG A 772 28.42 -12.55 15.54
C ARG A 772 27.47 -11.45 16.02
N ILE A 773 27.22 -11.35 17.31
CA ILE A 773 26.39 -10.28 17.90
C ILE A 773 26.94 -8.91 17.48
N ASP A 774 28.24 -8.67 17.66
CA ASP A 774 28.87 -7.39 17.31
C ASP A 774 28.75 -7.04 15.83
N LYS A 775 28.71 -8.04 14.94
CA LYS A 775 28.53 -7.87 13.49
C LYS A 775 27.07 -7.65 13.08
N LEU A 776 26.11 -8.09 13.89
CA LEU A 776 24.68 -7.92 13.65
C LEU A 776 24.15 -6.56 14.12
N VAL A 777 24.83 -5.91 15.07
CA VAL A 777 24.45 -4.59 15.55
C VAL A 777 24.49 -3.54 14.43
N PHE A 778 23.45 -2.72 14.35
CA PHE A 778 23.34 -1.59 13.43
C PHE A 778 22.48 -0.43 13.96
N TRP A 779 21.77 -0.62 15.08
CA TRP A 779 20.72 0.29 15.53
C TRP A 779 21.22 1.72 15.76
N ASP A 780 22.37 1.88 16.41
CA ASP A 780 22.92 3.21 16.70
C ASP A 780 23.47 3.90 15.44
N GLU A 781 23.82 3.15 14.39
CA GLU A 781 24.18 3.72 13.08
C GLU A 781 22.97 4.41 12.40
N LEU A 782 21.74 4.02 12.77
CA LEU A 782 20.52 4.63 12.25
C LEU A 782 20.36 6.09 12.67
N ALA A 783 20.88 6.50 13.83
CA ALA A 783 20.76 7.88 14.27
C ALA A 783 21.39 8.88 13.27
N GLY A 784 22.52 8.49 12.65
CA GLY A 784 23.15 9.26 11.58
C GLY A 784 22.39 9.19 10.25
N ALA A 785 21.85 8.02 9.91
CA ALA A 785 21.15 7.77 8.64
C ALA A 785 19.73 8.36 8.58
N LEU A 786 19.01 8.34 9.70
CA LEU A 786 17.62 8.77 9.84
C LEU A 786 17.48 10.21 10.33
N GLN A 787 18.57 10.83 10.80
CA GLN A 787 18.58 12.08 11.57
C GLN A 787 17.68 12.04 12.83
N ILE A 788 17.19 10.85 13.22
CA ILE A 788 16.33 10.61 14.38
C ILE A 788 16.84 9.34 15.07
N PRO A 789 17.31 9.42 16.33
CA PRO A 789 17.68 8.24 17.09
C PRO A 789 16.42 7.45 17.48
N LEU A 790 16.39 6.16 17.15
CA LEU A 790 15.36 5.24 17.68
C LEU A 790 15.70 4.88 19.14
N PRO A 791 14.70 4.74 20.03
CA PRO A 791 14.96 4.29 21.39
C PRO A 791 15.45 2.84 21.40
N LYS A 792 16.11 2.45 22.50
CA LYS A 792 16.61 1.08 22.70
C LYS A 792 15.50 0.06 22.97
N GLN A 793 14.37 0.52 23.50
CA GLN A 793 13.18 -0.27 23.77
C GLN A 793 12.07 0.18 22.82
N VAL A 794 11.43 -0.76 22.14
CA VAL A 794 10.37 -0.50 21.17
C VAL A 794 9.23 -1.51 21.35
N TYR A 795 8.07 -1.17 20.81
CA TYR A 795 6.91 -2.06 20.78
C TYR A 795 6.98 -2.95 19.55
N HIS A 796 7.04 -4.26 19.72
CA HIS A 796 7.00 -5.25 18.66
C HIS A 796 5.59 -5.79 18.49
N PHE A 797 5.12 -5.84 17.25
CA PHE A 797 3.90 -6.52 16.86
C PHE A 797 4.23 -7.83 16.17
N HIS A 798 3.40 -8.85 16.33
CA HIS A 798 3.47 -10.02 15.46
C HIS A 798 3.23 -9.61 13.99
N PRO A 799 4.17 -9.83 13.05
CA PRO A 799 4.08 -9.28 11.69
C PRO A 799 2.83 -9.70 10.91
N ILE A 800 2.48 -10.99 10.95
CA ILE A 800 1.30 -11.53 10.23
C ILE A 800 -0.01 -10.99 10.83
N ALA A 801 -0.21 -11.07 12.14
CA ALA A 801 -1.44 -10.59 12.78
C ALA A 801 -1.65 -9.07 12.63
N PHE A 802 -0.56 -8.28 12.69
CA PHE A 802 -0.61 -6.85 12.43
C PHE A 802 -1.12 -6.54 11.02
N VAL A 803 -0.50 -7.14 10.00
CA VAL A 803 -0.92 -6.99 8.60
C VAL A 803 -2.35 -7.51 8.38
N ASN A 804 -2.69 -8.66 8.98
CA ASN A 804 -4.00 -9.28 8.88
C ASN A 804 -5.14 -8.36 9.35
N ASN A 805 -4.91 -7.56 10.40
CA ASN A 805 -5.93 -6.64 10.91
C ASN A 805 -6.25 -5.47 9.94
N PHE A 806 -5.35 -5.16 8.99
CA PHE A 806 -5.60 -4.19 7.94
C PHE A 806 -6.13 -4.80 6.64
N MET A 807 -5.80 -6.06 6.36
CA MET A 807 -6.21 -6.75 5.15
C MET A 807 -7.68 -7.19 5.19
N LYS A 808 -8.37 -7.05 4.06
CA LYS A 808 -9.72 -7.59 3.87
C LYS A 808 -9.60 -8.97 3.24
N PHE A 809 -10.07 -10.01 3.93
CA PHE A 809 -10.12 -11.36 3.38
C PHE A 809 -11.55 -11.77 3.07
N ALA A 810 -11.72 -12.59 2.04
CA ALA A 810 -12.97 -13.28 1.79
C ALA A 810 -13.15 -14.38 2.86
N VAL A 811 -14.36 -14.59 3.35
CA VAL A 811 -14.63 -15.76 4.19
C VAL A 811 -14.51 -17.02 3.31
N PRO A 812 -13.67 -18.01 3.67
CA PRO A 812 -13.50 -19.21 2.86
C PRO A 812 -14.84 -19.89 2.56
N GLY A 813 -15.10 -20.17 1.27
CA GLY A 813 -16.35 -20.76 0.82
C GLY A 813 -17.54 -19.81 0.71
N LYS A 814 -17.35 -18.49 0.90
CA LYS A 814 -18.38 -17.47 0.69
C LYS A 814 -17.90 -16.39 -0.28
N GLY A 815 -18.71 -16.10 -1.29
CA GLY A 815 -18.52 -15.00 -2.22
C GLY A 815 -19.52 -13.87 -1.99
N TRP A 816 -19.57 -12.88 -2.89
CA TRP A 816 -20.52 -11.76 -2.79
C TRP A 816 -21.98 -12.20 -2.71
N ALA A 817 -22.31 -13.41 -3.18
CA ALA A 817 -23.60 -14.08 -3.03
C ALA A 817 -24.09 -14.17 -1.58
N HIS A 818 -23.18 -14.22 -0.60
CA HIS A 818 -23.55 -14.35 0.82
C HIS A 818 -23.36 -13.05 1.60
N SER A 819 -23.04 -11.96 0.92
CA SER A 819 -22.87 -10.64 1.52
C SER A 819 -24.20 -10.03 1.98
N ALA A 820 -24.16 -9.00 2.84
CA ALA A 820 -25.34 -8.30 3.33
C ALA A 820 -26.24 -7.79 2.19
N PHE A 821 -25.62 -7.23 1.15
CA PHE A 821 -26.26 -6.85 -0.12
C PHE A 821 -27.06 -8.01 -0.75
N ALA A 822 -26.40 -9.14 -1.03
CA ALA A 822 -27.04 -10.26 -1.72
C ALA A 822 -28.12 -10.92 -0.86
N ASN A 823 -27.92 -10.98 0.45
CA ASN A 823 -28.91 -11.50 1.39
C ASN A 823 -30.16 -10.61 1.46
N LEU A 824 -30.00 -9.28 1.50
CA LEU A 824 -31.14 -8.36 1.47
C LEU A 824 -31.90 -8.48 0.15
N LEU A 825 -31.19 -8.46 -0.98
CA LEU A 825 -31.76 -8.68 -2.30
C LEU A 825 -32.59 -9.97 -2.34
N ALA A 826 -31.98 -11.10 -1.99
CA ALA A 826 -32.62 -12.40 -2.04
C ALA A 826 -33.80 -12.54 -1.07
N SER A 827 -33.73 -11.88 0.09
CA SER A 827 -34.84 -11.89 1.06
C SER A 827 -36.12 -11.29 0.48
N VAL A 828 -35.99 -10.28 -0.37
CA VAL A 828 -37.12 -9.59 -1.00
C VAL A 828 -37.54 -10.26 -2.30
N GLU A 829 -36.59 -10.73 -3.10
CA GLU A 829 -36.86 -11.36 -4.39
C GLU A 829 -37.46 -12.77 -4.24
N SER A 830 -36.98 -13.56 -3.27
CA SER A 830 -37.34 -14.98 -3.19
C SER A 830 -37.50 -15.52 -1.77
N ASN A 831 -37.49 -14.69 -0.73
CA ASN A 831 -37.32 -15.15 0.66
C ASN A 831 -36.05 -16.00 0.85
N ASN A 832 -35.00 -15.68 0.09
CA ASN A 832 -33.72 -16.38 0.07
C ASN A 832 -33.81 -17.86 -0.37
N ASP A 833 -34.86 -18.22 -1.10
CA ASP A 833 -35.10 -19.58 -1.60
C ASP A 833 -34.52 -19.77 -3.01
N TYR A 834 -33.53 -20.65 -3.15
CA TYR A 834 -32.90 -21.01 -4.43
C TYR A 834 -33.83 -21.78 -5.37
N THR A 835 -34.94 -22.31 -4.85
CA THR A 835 -35.93 -23.06 -5.63
C THR A 835 -37.11 -22.20 -6.08
N ALA A 836 -37.12 -20.91 -5.75
CA ALA A 836 -38.26 -20.05 -6.06
C ALA A 836 -38.35 -19.71 -7.55
N TYR A 837 -39.56 -19.59 -8.09
CA TYR A 837 -39.76 -19.01 -9.42
C TYR A 837 -41.13 -18.35 -9.55
N ASN A 838 -41.22 -17.39 -10.48
CA ASN A 838 -42.43 -16.68 -10.84
C ASN A 838 -42.93 -17.10 -12.22
N LYS A 839 -44.25 -17.16 -12.41
CA LYS A 839 -44.90 -17.30 -13.73
C LYS A 839 -45.80 -16.10 -14.01
N THR A 840 -46.00 -15.79 -15.29
CA THR A 840 -46.94 -14.74 -15.74
C THR A 840 -48.02 -15.24 -16.69
N LYS A 841 -47.90 -16.48 -17.19
CA LYS A 841 -48.91 -17.14 -18.02
C LYS A 841 -50.10 -17.51 -17.15
N GLY A 842 -51.23 -16.84 -17.37
CA GLY A 842 -52.47 -17.01 -16.56
C GLY A 842 -52.55 -16.14 -15.30
N GLY A 843 -51.70 -15.10 -15.18
CA GLY A 843 -51.61 -14.24 -14.00
C GLY A 843 -50.28 -14.39 -13.26
N ARG A 844 -49.90 -13.37 -12.49
CA ARG A 844 -48.64 -13.36 -11.72
C ARG A 844 -48.80 -14.27 -10.49
N GLN A 845 -48.00 -15.34 -10.42
CA GLN A 845 -47.97 -16.27 -9.28
C GLN A 845 -46.53 -16.68 -8.96
N SER A 846 -46.20 -16.70 -7.67
CA SER A 846 -44.90 -17.10 -7.13
C SER A 846 -44.95 -18.50 -6.52
N PHE A 847 -43.88 -19.27 -6.71
CA PHE A 847 -43.69 -20.61 -6.15
C PHE A 847 -42.40 -20.65 -5.34
N TYR A 848 -42.44 -21.39 -4.23
CA TYR A 848 -41.33 -21.57 -3.27
C TYR A 848 -41.22 -23.06 -2.92
N LYS A 849 -40.04 -23.50 -2.45
CA LYS A 849 -39.74 -24.88 -2.05
C LYS A 849 -40.06 -25.89 -3.16
N THR A 850 -39.58 -25.60 -4.36
CA THR A 850 -39.83 -26.39 -5.58
C THR A 850 -38.63 -27.29 -5.91
N ASP A 851 -38.67 -27.97 -7.05
CA ASP A 851 -37.59 -28.81 -7.58
C ASP A 851 -36.66 -28.07 -8.55
N LEU A 852 -36.76 -26.74 -8.67
CA LEU A 852 -36.02 -25.93 -9.65
C LEU A 852 -34.51 -26.22 -9.69
N THR A 853 -33.86 -26.42 -8.54
CA THR A 853 -32.41 -26.70 -8.45
C THR A 853 -32.01 -28.06 -9.01
N THR A 854 -32.97 -28.92 -9.32
CA THR A 854 -32.73 -30.20 -9.99
C THR A 854 -32.74 -30.09 -11.52
N TRP A 855 -33.31 -29.02 -12.08
CA TRP A 855 -33.40 -28.81 -13.52
C TRP A 855 -32.06 -28.36 -14.10
N THR A 856 -31.79 -28.76 -15.33
CA THR A 856 -30.67 -28.23 -16.11
C THR A 856 -30.93 -26.80 -16.58
N ILE A 857 -29.87 -26.06 -16.88
CA ILE A 857 -30.00 -24.71 -17.47
C ILE A 857 -30.81 -24.77 -18.78
N ALA A 858 -30.60 -25.80 -19.60
CA ALA A 858 -31.35 -26.00 -20.85
C ALA A 858 -32.87 -26.17 -20.62
N GLU A 859 -33.26 -26.94 -19.60
CA GLU A 859 -34.67 -27.12 -19.23
C GLU A 859 -35.29 -25.82 -18.70
N LEU A 860 -34.55 -25.07 -17.89
CA LEU A 860 -34.97 -23.77 -17.39
C LEU A 860 -35.17 -22.77 -18.54
N GLN A 861 -34.21 -22.67 -19.47
CA GLN A 861 -34.31 -21.81 -20.66
C GLN A 861 -35.53 -22.17 -21.52
N LYS A 862 -35.84 -23.46 -21.66
CA LYS A 862 -37.03 -23.91 -22.36
C LYS A 862 -38.32 -23.47 -21.65
N LYS A 863 -38.43 -23.70 -20.34
CA LYS A 863 -39.59 -23.26 -19.54
C LYS A 863 -39.74 -21.73 -19.54
N GLN A 864 -38.64 -21.00 -19.59
CA GLN A 864 -38.61 -19.55 -19.74
C GLN A 864 -39.12 -19.09 -21.10
N LYS A 865 -38.71 -19.78 -22.18
CA LYS A 865 -39.20 -19.55 -23.54
C LYS A 865 -40.70 -19.83 -23.68
N ASP A 866 -41.18 -20.90 -23.05
CA ASP A 866 -42.58 -21.33 -23.09
C ASP A 866 -43.51 -20.49 -22.15
N ARG A 867 -42.90 -19.52 -21.44
CA ARG A 867 -43.52 -18.62 -20.45
C ARG A 867 -44.12 -19.32 -19.23
N ASP A 868 -43.69 -20.55 -18.97
CA ASP A 868 -44.08 -21.31 -17.78
C ASP A 868 -43.28 -20.84 -16.54
N VAL A 869 -42.09 -20.28 -16.77
CA VAL A 869 -41.27 -19.56 -15.79
C VAL A 869 -40.91 -18.19 -16.38
N LEU A 870 -40.93 -17.12 -15.59
CA LEU A 870 -40.42 -15.81 -15.99
C LEU A 870 -39.10 -15.52 -15.29
N ALA A 871 -39.13 -15.52 -13.96
CA ALA A 871 -37.98 -15.25 -13.11
C ALA A 871 -37.71 -16.46 -12.22
N ALA A 872 -36.45 -16.85 -12.07
CA ALA A 872 -36.09 -18.10 -11.39
C ALA A 872 -34.94 -17.92 -10.40
N GLY A 873 -34.99 -18.74 -9.35
CA GLY A 873 -33.93 -18.87 -8.37
C GLY A 873 -33.92 -17.79 -7.30
N ARG A 874 -32.88 -17.83 -6.48
CA ARG A 874 -32.65 -16.93 -5.35
C ARG A 874 -32.66 -15.45 -5.73
N TYR A 875 -32.18 -15.15 -6.94
CA TYR A 875 -32.05 -13.80 -7.46
C TYR A 875 -33.09 -13.48 -8.54
N GLN A 876 -34.14 -14.29 -8.70
CA GLN A 876 -35.23 -14.06 -9.66
C GLN A 876 -34.72 -13.70 -11.07
N MET A 877 -33.78 -14.49 -11.60
CA MET A 877 -33.14 -14.22 -12.88
C MET A 877 -34.09 -14.46 -14.05
N ILE A 878 -34.23 -13.45 -14.90
CA ILE A 878 -35.07 -13.48 -16.11
C ILE A 878 -34.33 -14.13 -17.30
N PRO A 879 -35.01 -14.46 -18.41
CA PRO A 879 -34.40 -15.20 -19.52
C PRO A 879 -33.20 -14.47 -20.12
N ASP A 880 -33.27 -13.14 -20.25
CA ASP A 880 -32.17 -12.32 -20.76
C ASP A 880 -30.91 -12.41 -19.89
N THR A 881 -31.08 -12.51 -18.57
CA THR A 881 -29.95 -12.65 -17.64
C THR A 881 -29.31 -14.03 -17.78
N ILE A 882 -30.12 -15.09 -17.78
CA ILE A 882 -29.61 -16.48 -17.90
C ILE A 882 -28.93 -16.69 -19.27
N ASN A 883 -29.58 -16.29 -20.36
CA ASN A 883 -29.03 -16.42 -21.71
C ASN A 883 -27.73 -15.62 -21.87
N GLY A 884 -27.68 -14.42 -21.30
CA GLY A 884 -26.48 -13.61 -21.29
C GLY A 884 -25.33 -14.24 -20.49
N ALA A 885 -25.63 -14.84 -19.33
CA ALA A 885 -24.66 -15.54 -18.50
C ALA A 885 -24.08 -16.77 -19.22
N VAL A 886 -24.94 -17.63 -19.79
CA VAL A 886 -24.53 -18.79 -20.59
C VAL A 886 -23.59 -18.37 -21.71
N LYS A 887 -23.95 -17.33 -22.46
CA LYS A 887 -23.13 -16.83 -23.58
C LYS A 887 -21.80 -16.24 -23.10
N LYS A 888 -21.79 -15.52 -21.98
CA LYS A 888 -20.64 -14.71 -21.58
C LYS A 888 -19.63 -15.46 -20.71
N LEU A 889 -20.11 -16.41 -19.91
CA LEU A 889 -19.30 -17.29 -19.06
C LEU A 889 -19.06 -18.67 -19.70
N GLU A 890 -19.59 -18.90 -20.91
CA GLU A 890 -19.46 -20.17 -21.64
C GLU A 890 -19.95 -21.37 -20.82
N LEU A 891 -21.09 -21.21 -20.15
CA LEU A 891 -21.65 -22.23 -19.26
C LEU A 891 -22.16 -23.44 -20.05
N ASP A 892 -21.85 -24.64 -19.56
CA ASP A 892 -22.45 -25.88 -20.07
C ASP A 892 -23.92 -25.96 -19.64
N THR A 893 -24.83 -25.87 -20.61
CA THR A 893 -26.27 -25.85 -20.35
C THR A 893 -26.83 -27.20 -19.87
N SER A 894 -26.05 -28.28 -19.93
CA SER A 894 -26.42 -29.59 -19.39
C SER A 894 -26.26 -29.69 -17.88
N LEU A 895 -25.55 -28.74 -17.26
CA LEU A 895 -25.41 -28.65 -15.80
C LEU A 895 -26.69 -28.16 -15.14
N LYS A 896 -26.84 -28.51 -13.86
CA LYS A 896 -27.98 -28.11 -13.03
C LYS A 896 -27.96 -26.62 -12.72
N PHE A 897 -29.15 -26.03 -12.59
CA PHE A 897 -29.35 -24.68 -12.07
C PHE A 897 -29.46 -24.71 -10.53
N ASP A 898 -28.50 -25.38 -9.89
CA ASP A 898 -28.39 -25.53 -8.45
C ASP A 898 -27.85 -24.26 -7.75
N GLU A 899 -27.66 -24.32 -6.44
CA GLU A 899 -27.26 -23.16 -5.62
C GLU A 899 -25.91 -22.58 -6.07
N GLU A 900 -24.93 -23.45 -6.32
CA GLU A 900 -23.58 -23.07 -6.77
C GLU A 900 -23.64 -22.39 -8.14
N MET A 901 -24.42 -22.94 -9.09
CA MET A 901 -24.59 -22.33 -10.40
C MET A 901 -25.28 -20.96 -10.33
N GLN A 902 -26.28 -20.81 -9.47
CA GLN A 902 -26.97 -19.53 -9.27
C GLN A 902 -26.05 -18.47 -8.67
N ASP A 903 -25.24 -18.83 -7.67
CA ASP A 903 -24.27 -17.91 -7.06
C ASP A 903 -23.16 -17.55 -8.03
N LYS A 904 -22.67 -18.51 -8.82
CA LYS A 904 -21.70 -18.24 -9.89
C LYS A 904 -22.24 -17.23 -10.91
N ILE A 905 -23.48 -17.40 -11.38
CA ILE A 905 -24.10 -16.46 -12.33
C ILE A 905 -24.27 -15.08 -11.69
N PHE A 906 -24.67 -15.02 -10.42
CA PHE A 906 -24.79 -13.77 -9.70
C PHE A 906 -23.44 -13.04 -9.62
N GLU A 907 -22.39 -13.72 -9.19
CA GLU A 907 -21.07 -13.14 -8.93
C GLU A 907 -20.27 -12.83 -10.19
N GLU A 908 -20.21 -13.78 -11.13
CA GLU A 908 -19.34 -13.67 -12.30
C GLU A 908 -20.01 -12.94 -13.46
N TYR A 909 -21.34 -12.97 -13.55
CA TYR A 909 -22.07 -12.32 -14.63
C TYR A 909 -22.89 -11.12 -14.17
N LEU A 910 -23.82 -11.29 -13.23
CA LEU A 910 -24.80 -10.25 -12.90
C LEU A 910 -24.12 -9.01 -12.34
N ILE A 911 -23.33 -9.14 -11.28
CA ILE A 911 -22.68 -8.00 -10.62
C ILE A 911 -21.37 -7.58 -11.30
N ARG A 912 -20.67 -8.52 -11.96
CA ARG A 912 -19.34 -8.27 -12.55
C ARG A 912 -19.37 -7.89 -14.02
N VAL A 913 -20.32 -8.38 -14.81
CA VAL A 913 -20.39 -8.12 -16.25
C VAL A 913 -21.60 -7.27 -16.63
N LYS A 914 -22.81 -7.68 -16.24
CA LYS A 914 -24.06 -6.99 -16.60
C LYS A 914 -24.18 -5.64 -15.88
N ARG A 915 -23.88 -5.60 -14.57
CA ARG A 915 -23.99 -4.41 -13.71
C ARG A 915 -22.67 -4.09 -13.00
N LYS A 916 -21.62 -3.81 -13.79
CA LYS A 916 -20.24 -3.53 -13.34
C LYS A 916 -20.10 -2.55 -12.17
N ALA A 917 -21.05 -1.63 -12.00
CA ALA A 917 -21.06 -0.66 -10.90
C ALA A 917 -21.02 -1.33 -9.51
N PHE A 918 -21.62 -2.51 -9.35
CA PHE A 918 -21.53 -3.28 -8.10
C PHE A 918 -20.09 -3.64 -7.78
N VAL A 919 -19.40 -4.34 -8.67
CA VAL A 919 -18.02 -4.78 -8.43
C VAL A 919 -17.04 -3.62 -8.39
N GLN A 920 -17.26 -2.57 -9.20
CA GLN A 920 -16.48 -1.34 -9.11
C GLN A 920 -16.56 -0.73 -7.71
N TYR A 921 -17.75 -0.74 -7.09
CA TYR A 921 -17.92 -0.27 -5.73
C TYR A 921 -17.38 -1.27 -4.69
N LEU A 922 -17.77 -2.54 -4.75
CA LEU A 922 -17.48 -3.56 -3.74
C LEU A 922 -16.00 -3.95 -3.69
N GLU A 923 -15.33 -4.05 -4.85
CA GLU A 923 -13.92 -4.47 -4.96
C GLU A 923 -12.96 -3.30 -5.25
N GLY A 924 -13.48 -2.08 -5.47
CA GLY A 924 -12.68 -0.92 -5.88
C GLY A 924 -13.11 0.41 -5.25
N ASP A 925 -12.85 1.50 -5.96
CA ASP A 925 -13.15 2.90 -5.59
C ASP A 925 -14.40 3.44 -6.31
N GLY A 926 -15.26 2.54 -6.81
CA GLY A 926 -16.51 2.91 -7.48
C GLY A 926 -17.45 3.74 -6.60
N ASP A 927 -18.44 4.34 -7.24
CA ASP A 927 -19.44 5.21 -6.59
C ASP A 927 -20.63 4.39 -6.08
N ILE A 928 -20.97 4.55 -4.80
CA ILE A 928 -22.04 3.80 -4.16
C ILE A 928 -23.42 4.10 -4.73
N GLU A 929 -23.71 5.35 -5.09
CA GLU A 929 -25.00 5.75 -5.65
C GLU A 929 -25.16 5.18 -7.08
N LYS A 930 -24.06 5.03 -7.82
CA LYS A 930 -24.08 4.29 -9.09
C LYS A 930 -24.35 2.80 -8.89
N ALA A 931 -23.80 2.18 -7.85
CA ALA A 931 -24.09 0.78 -7.52
C ALA A 931 -25.55 0.59 -7.09
N ALA A 932 -26.08 1.46 -6.22
CA ALA A 932 -27.48 1.46 -5.81
C ALA A 932 -28.42 1.71 -7.01
N TYR A 933 -28.11 2.64 -7.90
CA TYR A 933 -28.91 2.84 -9.10
C TYR A 933 -28.82 1.64 -10.06
N ALA A 934 -27.65 1.02 -10.22
CA ALA A 934 -27.49 -0.20 -11.02
C ALA A 934 -28.30 -1.38 -10.46
N TRP A 935 -28.48 -1.45 -9.14
CA TRP A 935 -29.40 -2.38 -8.49
C TRP A 935 -30.84 -2.13 -8.93
N ALA A 936 -31.34 -0.90 -8.85
CA ALA A 936 -32.70 -0.56 -9.30
C ALA A 936 -32.93 -0.82 -10.80
N LEU A 937 -31.89 -0.69 -11.62
CA LEU A 937 -31.96 -1.06 -13.05
C LEU A 937 -32.09 -2.58 -13.27
N GLU A 938 -31.66 -3.41 -12.33
CA GLU A 938 -31.69 -4.86 -12.48
C GLU A 938 -32.91 -5.49 -11.80
N PHE A 939 -33.32 -4.97 -10.65
CA PHE A 939 -34.37 -5.54 -9.81
C PHE A 939 -35.49 -4.54 -9.57
N ALA A 940 -36.72 -4.91 -9.93
CA ALA A 940 -37.89 -4.05 -9.76
C ALA A 940 -38.23 -3.76 -8.29
N SER A 941 -37.79 -4.63 -7.37
CA SER A 941 -37.93 -4.46 -5.93
C SER A 941 -37.02 -3.36 -5.36
N ALA A 942 -36.03 -2.89 -6.10
CA ALA A 942 -35.11 -1.84 -5.66
C ALA A 942 -35.62 -0.44 -6.05
N GLY A 943 -35.66 0.45 -5.07
CA GLY A 943 -36.14 1.81 -5.21
C GLY A 943 -35.12 2.74 -5.87
N VAL A 944 -35.63 3.77 -6.55
CA VAL A 944 -34.84 4.83 -7.19
C VAL A 944 -34.91 6.10 -6.34
N ARG A 945 -33.78 6.81 -6.19
CA ARG A 945 -33.71 8.15 -5.56
C ARG A 945 -34.64 9.13 -6.26
N LYS A 946 -35.34 9.99 -5.51
CA LYS A 946 -36.21 11.02 -6.09
C LYS A 946 -35.45 11.88 -7.13
N GLY A 947 -36.06 12.10 -8.28
CA GLY A 947 -35.51 12.92 -9.37
C GLY A 947 -34.54 12.19 -10.31
N LYS A 948 -34.18 10.93 -10.05
CA LYS A 948 -33.41 10.11 -11.00
C LYS A 948 -34.32 9.52 -12.07
N THR A 949 -33.76 9.28 -13.25
CA THR A 949 -34.48 8.68 -14.39
C THR A 949 -35.06 7.32 -14.03
N ILE A 950 -36.27 7.05 -14.52
CA ILE A 950 -36.92 5.73 -14.46
C ILE A 950 -37.29 5.28 -15.88
N SER A 951 -37.74 4.04 -16.04
CA SER A 951 -38.15 3.51 -17.34
C SER A 951 -39.21 4.41 -18.00
N SER A 952 -39.04 4.61 -19.29
CA SER A 952 -40.02 5.35 -20.08
C SER A 952 -41.24 4.48 -20.36
N VAL A 953 -42.42 5.10 -20.40
CA VAL A 953 -43.70 4.45 -20.73
C VAL A 953 -44.25 4.98 -22.04
N PRO A 954 -45.16 4.25 -22.71
CA PRO A 954 -45.89 4.78 -23.85
C PRO A 954 -46.56 6.11 -23.49
N LYS A 955 -46.40 7.14 -24.33
CA LYS A 955 -47.12 8.40 -24.19
C LYS A 955 -48.58 8.16 -24.59
N ILE A 956 -49.50 8.57 -23.73
CA ILE A 956 -50.95 8.47 -23.95
C ILE A 956 -51.43 9.83 -24.48
N ASP A 957 -52.23 9.83 -25.54
CA ASP A 957 -52.87 11.03 -26.08
C ASP A 957 -54.13 11.45 -25.29
N GLU A 958 -54.74 12.58 -25.67
CA GLU A 958 -55.92 13.12 -24.99
C GLU A 958 -57.16 12.19 -25.06
N ASP A 959 -57.16 11.23 -26.00
CA ASP A 959 -58.22 10.25 -26.21
C ASP A 959 -57.94 8.91 -25.49
N GLY A 960 -56.83 8.81 -24.76
CA GLY A 960 -56.45 7.60 -24.01
C GLY A 960 -55.73 6.53 -24.82
N ASN A 961 -55.32 6.82 -26.06
CA ASN A 961 -54.61 5.89 -26.93
C ASN A 961 -53.09 6.10 -26.85
N VAL A 962 -52.32 5.05 -27.19
CA VAL A 962 -50.86 5.15 -27.28
C VAL A 962 -50.48 6.00 -28.49
N GLU A 963 -49.75 7.09 -28.25
CA GLU A 963 -49.27 7.98 -29.30
C GLU A 963 -48.25 7.27 -30.18
N MET A 964 -48.50 7.26 -31.49
CA MET A 964 -47.66 6.63 -32.49
C MET A 964 -47.08 7.70 -33.41
N LYS A 965 -45.77 7.65 -33.66
CA LYS A 965 -45.09 8.51 -34.63
C LYS A 965 -44.28 7.63 -35.59
N ASP A 966 -44.53 7.76 -36.89
CA ASP A 966 -43.88 6.96 -37.94
C ASP A 966 -43.97 5.43 -37.70
N GLY A 967 -45.12 4.97 -37.18
CA GLY A 967 -45.35 3.55 -36.86
C GLY A 967 -44.63 3.04 -35.60
N LYS A 968 -43.98 3.92 -34.82
CA LYS A 968 -43.34 3.58 -33.54
C LYS A 968 -44.03 4.27 -32.36
N THR A 969 -44.13 3.57 -31.25
CA THR A 969 -44.65 4.13 -29.99
C THR A 969 -43.78 5.28 -29.51
N VAL A 970 -44.38 6.43 -29.25
CA VAL A 970 -43.71 7.56 -28.61
C VAL A 970 -43.55 7.24 -27.13
N MET A 971 -42.32 7.29 -26.63
CA MET A 971 -41.99 6.96 -25.24
C MET A 971 -41.80 8.24 -24.42
N LEU A 972 -42.46 8.34 -23.27
CA LEU A 972 -42.33 9.44 -22.32
C LEU A 972 -41.16 9.18 -21.37
N ALA A 973 -40.12 10.02 -21.43
CA ALA A 973 -39.06 10.02 -20.44
C ALA A 973 -39.59 10.52 -19.09
N ARG A 974 -39.21 9.84 -18.00
CA ARG A 974 -39.72 10.15 -16.66
C ARG A 974 -38.59 10.06 -15.63
N VAL A 975 -38.84 10.70 -14.49
CA VAL A 975 -37.99 10.62 -13.29
C VAL A 975 -38.83 10.15 -12.11
N ALA A 976 -38.18 9.55 -11.11
CA ALA A 976 -38.80 9.16 -9.86
C ALA A 976 -39.40 10.38 -9.16
N SER A 977 -40.71 10.37 -8.96
CA SER A 977 -41.50 11.42 -8.33
C SER A 977 -41.37 11.44 -6.79
N PHE A 978 -41.04 10.30 -6.19
CA PHE A 978 -40.79 10.15 -4.76
C PHE A 978 -39.61 9.20 -4.49
N GLU A 979 -39.11 9.22 -3.26
CA GLU A 979 -37.98 8.39 -2.82
C GLU A 979 -38.42 6.92 -2.76
N GLY A 980 -37.72 6.05 -3.48
CA GLY A 980 -38.04 4.62 -3.49
C GLY A 980 -39.11 4.23 -4.52
N GLN A 981 -39.37 5.04 -5.54
CA GLN A 981 -40.18 4.60 -6.69
C GLN A 981 -39.43 3.52 -7.48
N SER A 982 -40.10 2.47 -7.96
CA SER A 982 -39.44 1.43 -8.78
C SER A 982 -38.96 2.02 -10.11
N TYR A 983 -37.82 1.56 -10.61
CA TYR A 983 -37.36 1.92 -11.96
C TYR A 983 -38.38 1.53 -13.04
N TYR A 984 -39.16 0.48 -12.80
CA TYR A 984 -40.15 -0.05 -13.74
C TYR A 984 -41.58 0.40 -13.46
N ASP A 985 -41.77 1.36 -12.55
CA ASP A 985 -43.11 1.81 -12.14
C ASP A 985 -43.93 2.42 -13.30
N GLY A 986 -45.25 2.23 -13.29
CA GLY A 986 -46.17 2.70 -14.33
C GLY A 986 -46.57 1.65 -15.38
N ASP A 987 -46.13 0.40 -15.22
CA ASP A 987 -46.64 -0.76 -15.99
C ASP A 987 -47.79 -1.51 -15.30
N GLY A 988 -48.20 -1.05 -14.11
CA GLY A 988 -49.27 -1.61 -13.29
C GLY A 988 -48.90 -2.88 -12.53
N LEU A 989 -47.65 -3.33 -12.57
CA LEU A 989 -47.21 -4.61 -11.99
C LEU A 989 -45.99 -4.48 -11.06
N ASN A 990 -45.15 -3.46 -11.23
CA ASN A 990 -43.89 -3.35 -10.51
C ASN A 990 -43.93 -2.30 -9.39
N ALA A 991 -43.52 -2.71 -8.19
CA ALA A 991 -43.37 -1.85 -7.01
C ALA A 991 -42.02 -2.16 -6.33
N ALA A 992 -41.41 -1.13 -5.76
CA ALA A 992 -40.20 -1.28 -4.98
C ALA A 992 -40.54 -1.67 -3.53
N HIS A 993 -39.66 -2.48 -2.95
CA HIS A 993 -39.75 -2.98 -1.57
C HIS A 993 -38.49 -2.65 -0.76
N ILE A 994 -37.42 -2.18 -1.41
CA ILE A 994 -36.17 -1.77 -0.78
C ILE A 994 -35.97 -0.28 -1.07
N LEU A 995 -35.77 0.52 -0.01
CA LEU A 995 -35.49 1.95 -0.15
C LEU A 995 -34.02 2.19 -0.55
N PRO A 996 -33.71 3.26 -1.30
CA PRO A 996 -32.35 3.61 -1.66
C PRO A 996 -31.39 3.70 -0.45
N VAL A 997 -31.87 4.20 0.68
CA VAL A 997 -31.07 4.29 1.92
C VAL A 997 -30.64 2.91 2.46
N ASP A 998 -31.52 1.91 2.37
CA ASP A 998 -31.20 0.55 2.80
C ASP A 998 -30.22 -0.13 1.83
N MET A 999 -30.38 0.14 0.53
CA MET A 999 -29.48 -0.37 -0.50
C MET A 999 -28.05 0.15 -0.30
N VAL A 1000 -27.91 1.46 -0.08
CA VAL A 1000 -26.63 2.11 0.24
C VAL A 1000 -26.03 1.47 1.48
N ARG A 1001 -26.81 1.38 2.57
CA ARG A 1001 -26.35 0.79 3.84
C ARG A 1001 -25.80 -0.63 3.67
N VAL A 1002 -26.51 -1.54 3.00
CA VAL A 1002 -26.03 -2.93 2.86
C VAL A 1002 -24.90 -3.08 1.85
N LEU A 1003 -24.78 -2.17 0.88
CA LEU A 1003 -23.61 -2.13 -0.01
C LEU A 1003 -22.36 -1.69 0.77
N GLU A 1004 -22.45 -0.68 1.64
CA GLU A 1004 -21.37 -0.30 2.56
C GLU A 1004 -21.00 -1.45 3.48
N GLU A 1005 -21.99 -2.09 4.10
CA GLU A 1005 -21.79 -3.25 4.97
C GLU A 1005 -21.05 -4.39 4.25
N SER A 1006 -21.49 -4.75 3.03
CA SER A 1006 -20.80 -5.75 2.20
C SER A 1006 -19.36 -5.33 1.87
N LYS A 1007 -19.13 -4.09 1.42
CA LYS A 1007 -17.78 -3.59 1.10
C LYS A 1007 -16.84 -3.59 2.31
N ASN A 1008 -17.41 -3.36 3.50
CA ASN A 1008 -16.69 -3.28 4.75
C ASN A 1008 -16.33 -4.66 5.29
N ASN A 1009 -17.27 -5.60 5.28
CA ASN A 1009 -17.11 -6.93 5.86
C ASN A 1009 -16.53 -7.98 4.89
N GLY A 1010 -16.43 -7.65 3.60
CA GLY A 1010 -15.89 -8.55 2.58
C GLY A 1010 -16.94 -9.52 2.02
N LYS A 1011 -16.43 -10.53 1.31
CA LYS A 1011 -17.21 -11.63 0.72
C LYS A 1011 -17.65 -12.63 1.77
#